data_AF-A0A9D7N143-F1
#
_entry.id   AF-A0A9D7N143-F1
#
_cell.length_a   1.000
_cell.length_b   1.000
_cell.length_c   1.000
_cell.angle_alpha   90.00
_cell.angle_beta   90.00
_cell.angle_gamma   90.00
#
_symmetry.space_group_name_H-M   'P 1'
#
loop_
_entity.id
_entity.type
_entity.pdbx_description
1 polymer ?
#
loop_
_entity_poly.entity_id
_entity_poly.type
_entity_poly.pdbx_seq_one_letter_code
_entity_poly.pdbx_strand_id
1 'polypeptide(L)'
;MSNARSLALLGVPLALLGAFCAGAILAPFAAPPADPSAPSALAREASPAAAPSGLSSASERFERREERAPALSSGELGAERVRALAASFDAEFRREEAAADPVAPSETFAVEGRVATPSGEPVARAVIRTIPAMLRFNGWEEEFLQRRNDGRPEERSLERTLRAAAKRHAEIQRDLRSAQSDAEGTFRLSGLRAGIGHTLEAFCAGYEITSIDGSPFPELSPGQNIQLLAKPLVRVPLRVEEGDGKPLEIALVHVESTGQHGWSMPRAWRREEGAIFLARGTYRLHASHVPARGLGTEPVQLEVDPAAPPQELLLRFRNLARLELRVAGKALEGPERRSIHVRVAEHENGQAPTREEMRWSGRKAESSGSGSPALFVARDLEAGPHTVAVLFGETRVLALQTLEIAAGVNTLELTLEERRDDRIVELRAADPEGRGIPDLQVWVQREAEDAADDQGVVVVPMDEVGVLWHLVHAAERLGPAVKWRLRATSPRHGQIAREYDPSSAEKIELRFAEGARLEAELPQARGAQLVVERPPRPERPAEPEQVAQCEFDEGGRALLGPLAPGRYLVRVELRFHRWNSISVLQREIELVPGANRVELALPPLYSVQLSALGPEASTGTVYLSHRSSEGRESAFTVPLEEGRAQLENLPAGRYDAYVQLPKESSVRRVEFSLPGAAELVFPEPSRATAAPGLALDKIDPSSRAGQLGLQPGDVLVGIAGRSLEDPETAWAILLAAPHFLEGESYALEVQRGGQRLELNLPRELLLDPVGNGIVLRGK
;
A
#
# COMPACT_ATOMS: atom_id res chain seq x y z
N MET A 1 65.30 -23.52 2.46
CA MET A 1 66.71 -23.34 2.05
C MET A 1 66.86 -21.92 1.50
N SER A 2 67.89 -21.19 1.96
CA SER A 2 68.36 -19.86 1.49
C SER A 2 67.42 -18.66 1.72
N ASN A 3 67.43 -17.94 2.86
CA ASN A 3 68.37 -16.92 3.39
C ASN A 3 68.35 -15.53 2.72
N ALA A 4 67.97 -14.50 3.51
CA ALA A 4 68.63 -13.19 3.75
C ALA A 4 67.55 -12.13 4.10
N ARG A 5 67.27 -11.81 5.37
CA ARG A 5 67.93 -10.84 6.28
C ARG A 5 68.24 -9.46 5.67
N SER A 6 67.53 -8.44 6.14
CA SER A 6 68.09 -7.13 6.53
C SER A 6 67.19 -6.44 7.55
N LEU A 7 67.81 -5.81 8.54
CA LEU A 7 67.30 -5.38 9.84
C LEU A 7 67.93 -4.00 10.12
N ALA A 8 67.12 -2.99 10.45
CA ALA A 8 67.48 -1.75 11.17
C ALA A 8 66.14 -1.05 11.54
N LEU A 9 65.69 -0.93 12.80
CA LEU A 9 66.13 -0.06 13.92
C LEU A 9 66.29 1.41 13.45
N LEU A 10 65.74 2.48 14.03
CA LEU A 10 65.24 2.81 15.39
C LEU A 10 64.57 4.20 15.30
N GLY A 11 63.63 4.55 16.19
CA GLY A 11 63.43 5.97 16.55
C GLY A 11 62.01 6.44 16.90
N VAL A 12 61.58 6.18 18.14
CA VAL A 12 60.58 6.99 18.89
C VAL A 12 61.22 7.30 20.25
N PRO A 13 61.13 8.55 20.77
CA PRO A 13 60.28 8.87 21.94
C PRO A 13 59.59 10.25 21.81
N LEU A 14 58.33 10.51 22.21
CA LEU A 14 57.66 10.48 23.52
C LEU A 14 58.14 11.57 24.51
N ALA A 15 57.20 12.46 24.93
CA ALA A 15 57.17 13.41 26.08
C ALA A 15 56.72 14.84 25.65
N LEU A 16 56.00 15.70 26.40
CA LEU A 16 55.27 15.68 27.68
C LEU A 16 54.57 17.07 27.84
N LEU A 17 53.35 17.08 28.40
CA LEU A 17 52.71 18.03 29.35
C LEU A 17 53.10 19.53 29.49
N GLY A 18 52.06 20.38 29.63
CA GLY A 18 52.04 21.64 30.41
C GLY A 18 50.96 22.63 29.88
N ALA A 19 49.77 22.80 30.46
CA ALA A 19 49.35 23.34 31.77
C ALA A 19 49.16 24.88 31.82
N PHE A 20 47.90 25.27 32.08
CA PHE A 20 47.41 26.31 33.03
C PHE A 20 47.23 27.81 32.69
N CYS A 21 46.07 28.30 33.17
CA CYS A 21 45.64 29.65 33.61
C CYS A 21 45.32 30.72 32.55
N ALA A 22 44.42 31.69 32.75
CA ALA A 22 43.28 31.95 33.65
C ALA A 22 42.80 33.40 33.36
N GLY A 23 41.50 33.67 33.49
CA GLY A 23 40.93 35.02 33.76
C GLY A 23 40.68 35.92 32.53
N ALA A 24 39.68 36.79 32.49
CA ALA A 24 38.66 37.17 33.47
C ALA A 24 37.56 38.02 32.77
N ILE A 25 36.30 37.82 33.21
CA ILE A 25 35.31 38.82 33.64
C ILE A 25 35.04 40.05 32.74
N LEU A 26 33.79 40.18 32.27
CA LEU A 26 32.85 41.27 32.64
C LEU A 26 31.43 40.93 32.16
N ALA A 27 30.48 40.93 33.10
CA ALA A 27 29.03 40.92 32.91
C ALA A 27 28.49 42.38 33.03
N PRO A 28 27.18 42.63 33.21
CA PRO A 28 26.04 42.42 32.30
C PRO A 28 25.30 43.77 32.05
N PHE A 29 24.29 43.77 31.17
CA PHE A 29 23.24 44.81 31.18
C PHE A 29 21.88 44.17 31.44
N ALA A 30 21.21 44.64 32.49
CA ALA A 30 19.87 44.27 32.88
C ALA A 30 19.00 45.54 33.02
N ALA A 31 17.77 45.40 32.51
CA ALA A 31 16.51 46.03 32.94
C ALA A 31 16.29 47.55 32.61
N PRO A 32 15.04 48.02 32.46
CA PRO A 32 13.93 47.76 33.39
C PRO A 32 12.58 47.30 32.78
N PRO A 33 11.66 46.80 33.64
CA PRO A 33 10.26 46.53 33.31
C PRO A 33 9.39 47.79 33.51
N ALA A 34 8.19 47.80 32.92
CA ALA A 34 7.12 48.72 33.31
C ALA A 34 5.78 47.96 33.35
N ASP A 35 5.15 48.05 34.53
CA ASP A 35 3.92 47.42 35.00
C ASP A 35 2.67 48.26 34.58
N PRO A 36 1.44 47.72 34.69
CA PRO A 36 0.21 48.23 34.10
C PRO A 36 -0.61 49.10 35.07
N SER A 37 -1.49 49.97 34.55
CA SER A 37 -2.71 50.41 35.24
C SER A 37 -3.71 51.08 34.27
N ALA A 38 -4.99 50.75 34.48
CA ALA A 38 -6.21 51.08 33.72
C ALA A 38 -6.66 52.56 33.86
N PRO A 39 -7.96 52.93 33.67
CA PRO A 39 -9.01 52.54 32.72
C PRO A 39 -9.54 53.76 31.92
N SER A 40 -10.40 53.58 30.91
CA SER A 40 -11.41 54.63 30.65
C SER A 40 -12.64 54.10 29.92
N ALA A 41 -13.76 54.22 30.64
CA ALA A 41 -15.11 54.04 30.16
C ALA A 41 -15.55 55.26 29.35
N LEU A 42 -16.31 55.04 28.28
CA LEU A 42 -17.32 56.00 27.83
C LEU A 42 -18.54 55.23 27.32
N ALA A 43 -19.55 55.18 28.18
CA ALA A 43 -20.93 54.93 27.82
C ALA A 43 -21.55 56.23 27.27
N ARG A 44 -22.34 56.09 26.20
CA ARG A 44 -23.43 56.98 25.73
C ARG A 44 -23.94 56.36 24.43
N GLU A 45 -25.21 56.25 24.11
CA GLU A 45 -26.50 56.53 24.73
C GLU A 45 -27.49 55.92 23.70
N ALA A 46 -28.62 55.40 24.17
CA ALA A 46 -29.58 54.69 23.35
C ALA A 46 -30.51 55.61 22.54
N SER A 47 -31.17 54.99 21.55
CA SER A 47 -32.55 55.23 21.08
C SER A 47 -32.74 56.05 19.77
N PRO A 48 -33.87 55.92 19.04
CA PRO A 48 -34.33 54.71 18.33
C PRO A 48 -34.84 54.99 16.89
N ALA A 49 -35.25 53.91 16.22
CA ALA A 49 -36.26 53.85 15.14
C ALA A 49 -35.94 54.41 13.74
N ALA A 50 -35.87 53.52 12.76
CA ALA A 50 -36.61 53.64 11.50
C ALA A 50 -36.63 52.28 10.78
N ALA A 51 -37.81 51.72 10.57
CA ALA A 51 -38.03 50.66 9.60
C ALA A 51 -37.79 51.18 8.17
N PRO A 52 -37.43 50.31 7.24
CA PRO A 52 -38.23 50.30 6.02
C PRO A 52 -38.68 48.88 5.66
N SER A 53 -39.99 48.82 5.48
CA SER A 53 -40.71 47.84 4.68
C SER A 53 -40.17 47.88 3.25
N GLY A 54 -40.01 46.70 2.64
CA GLY A 54 -39.88 46.57 1.19
C GLY A 54 -38.73 45.67 0.80
N LEU A 55 -39.06 44.44 0.40
CA LEU A 55 -38.48 43.72 -0.74
C LEU A 55 -39.26 42.41 -0.93
N SER A 56 -40.47 42.58 -1.46
CA SER A 56 -41.15 41.56 -2.25
C SER A 56 -40.62 41.68 -3.68
N SER A 57 -39.74 40.76 -4.10
CA SER A 57 -39.49 40.36 -5.50
C SER A 57 -38.11 39.69 -5.63
N ALA A 58 -37.98 38.42 -5.21
CA ALA A 58 -36.78 37.62 -5.52
C ALA A 58 -37.09 36.18 -5.97
N SER A 59 -38.35 35.76 -5.98
CA SER A 59 -38.74 34.36 -6.28
C SER A 59 -39.10 34.08 -7.75
N GLU A 60 -39.16 35.09 -8.63
CA GLU A 60 -39.60 34.89 -10.03
C GLU A 60 -38.46 34.77 -11.07
N ARG A 61 -37.18 34.79 -10.65
CA ARG A 61 -36.04 34.71 -11.60
C ARG A 61 -35.40 33.32 -11.77
N PHE A 62 -35.88 32.29 -11.08
CA PHE A 62 -35.29 30.94 -11.17
C PHE A 62 -36.04 29.97 -12.10
N GLU A 63 -37.23 30.31 -12.62
CA GLU A 63 -38.06 29.36 -13.41
C GLU A 63 -37.85 29.43 -14.94
N ARG A 64 -36.89 30.20 -15.47
CA ARG A 64 -36.76 30.42 -16.94
C ARG A 64 -35.44 29.99 -17.59
N ARG A 65 -34.72 29.02 -17.02
CA ARG A 65 -33.45 28.54 -17.60
C ARG A 65 -33.31 27.00 -17.66
N GLU A 66 -34.41 26.30 -17.88
CA GLU A 66 -34.47 24.87 -18.21
C GLU A 66 -34.83 24.60 -19.68
N GLU A 67 -34.40 25.46 -20.61
CA GLU A 67 -34.48 25.14 -22.04
C GLU A 67 -33.24 24.38 -22.51
N ARG A 68 -33.40 23.05 -22.55
CA ARG A 68 -32.86 22.08 -23.52
C ARG A 68 -31.33 22.06 -23.73
N ALA A 69 -30.65 21.23 -22.94
CA ALA A 69 -29.67 20.31 -23.48
C ALA A 69 -30.35 18.92 -23.60
N PRO A 70 -30.39 18.27 -24.78
CA PRO A 70 -30.98 16.95 -24.88
C PRO A 70 -30.11 15.96 -24.11
N ALA A 71 -30.63 15.45 -23.00
CA ALA A 71 -30.07 14.28 -22.35
C ALA A 71 -30.10 13.14 -23.39
N LEU A 72 -28.92 12.75 -23.88
CA LEU A 72 -28.75 11.58 -24.73
C LEU A 72 -29.12 10.35 -23.88
N SER A 73 -30.38 9.94 -23.96
CA SER A 73 -30.76 8.62 -23.46
C SER A 73 -29.96 7.61 -24.27
N SER A 74 -29.34 6.64 -23.60
CA SER A 74 -28.51 5.60 -24.20
C SER A 74 -29.28 4.67 -25.15
N GLY A 75 -30.57 4.91 -25.39
CA GLY A 75 -31.46 4.09 -26.20
C GLY A 75 -31.46 4.39 -27.70
N GLU A 76 -30.87 5.51 -28.16
CA GLU A 76 -30.95 5.93 -29.57
C GLU A 76 -29.60 6.35 -30.18
N LEU A 77 -28.50 5.65 -29.85
CA LEU A 77 -27.37 5.62 -30.79
C LEU A 77 -27.78 4.71 -31.96
N GLY A 78 -28.44 5.29 -32.96
CA GLY A 78 -28.84 4.56 -34.17
C GLY A 78 -27.67 3.77 -34.75
N ALA A 79 -27.95 2.59 -35.32
CA ALA A 79 -26.93 1.67 -35.83
C ALA A 79 -25.95 2.32 -36.83
N GLU A 80 -26.38 3.36 -37.53
CA GLU A 80 -25.52 4.17 -38.41
C GLU A 80 -24.47 4.97 -37.64
N ARG A 81 -24.85 5.58 -36.50
CA ARG A 81 -23.93 6.33 -35.65
C ARG A 81 -22.91 5.40 -34.99
N VAL A 82 -23.33 4.22 -34.52
CA VAL A 82 -22.39 3.20 -33.99
C VAL A 82 -21.41 2.75 -35.08
N ARG A 83 -21.89 2.50 -36.30
CA ARG A 83 -21.03 2.16 -37.45
C ARG A 83 -20.05 3.29 -37.79
N ALA A 84 -20.51 4.54 -37.79
CA ALA A 84 -19.64 5.70 -38.03
C ALA A 84 -18.56 5.87 -36.95
N LEU A 85 -18.91 5.64 -35.68
CA LEU A 85 -17.97 5.69 -34.56
C LEU A 85 -16.94 4.57 -34.62
N ALA A 86 -17.35 3.34 -34.96
CA ALA A 86 -16.44 2.22 -35.18
C ALA A 86 -15.48 2.50 -36.34
N ALA A 87 -15.99 3.03 -37.47
CA ALA A 87 -15.16 3.41 -38.61
C ALA A 87 -14.17 4.53 -38.26
N SER A 88 -14.58 5.52 -37.46
CA SER A 88 -13.71 6.59 -36.97
C SER A 88 -12.62 6.07 -36.04
N PHE A 89 -12.95 5.13 -35.15
CA PHE A 89 -11.98 4.48 -34.27
C PHE A 89 -10.96 3.69 -35.09
N ASP A 90 -11.40 2.86 -36.05
CA ASP A 90 -10.52 2.07 -36.92
C ASP A 90 -9.59 2.96 -37.76
N ALA A 91 -10.09 4.09 -38.26
CA ALA A 91 -9.29 5.04 -39.04
C ALA A 91 -8.18 5.68 -38.19
N GLU A 92 -8.51 6.14 -36.97
CA GLU A 92 -7.51 6.71 -36.06
C GLU A 92 -6.54 5.64 -35.55
N PHE A 93 -7.02 4.43 -35.26
CA PHE A 93 -6.16 3.31 -34.86
C PHE A 93 -5.11 2.99 -35.92
N ARG A 94 -5.52 2.83 -37.19
CA ARG A 94 -4.58 2.59 -38.31
C ARG A 94 -3.60 3.74 -38.51
N ARG A 95 -4.04 4.98 -38.27
CA ARG A 95 -3.18 6.16 -38.37
C ARG A 95 -2.09 6.13 -37.30
N GLU A 96 -2.46 5.86 -36.05
CA GLU A 96 -1.52 5.76 -34.92
C GLU A 96 -0.58 4.55 -35.08
N GLU A 97 -1.10 3.42 -35.57
CA GLU A 97 -0.31 2.23 -35.92
C GLU A 97 0.72 2.54 -37.01
N ALA A 98 0.33 3.26 -38.07
CA ALA A 98 1.24 3.66 -39.15
C ALA A 98 2.25 4.74 -38.75
N ALA A 99 1.93 5.55 -37.74
CA ALA A 99 2.81 6.60 -37.22
C ALA A 99 3.84 6.08 -36.21
N ALA A 100 3.68 4.85 -35.72
CA ALA A 100 4.60 4.27 -34.76
C ALA A 100 5.92 3.88 -35.44
N ASP A 101 7.01 4.49 -35.00
CA ASP A 101 8.35 4.10 -35.45
C ASP A 101 8.62 2.61 -35.10
N PRO A 102 9.22 1.84 -36.02
CA PRO A 102 9.64 0.48 -35.72
C PRO A 102 10.66 0.50 -34.58
N VAL A 103 10.41 -0.31 -33.56
CA VAL A 103 11.30 -0.43 -32.41
C VAL A 103 12.64 -1.02 -32.87
N ALA A 104 13.75 -0.36 -32.52
CA ALA A 104 15.07 -0.86 -32.87
C ALA A 104 15.32 -2.23 -32.18
N PRO A 105 15.91 -3.23 -32.87
CA PRO A 105 16.18 -4.54 -32.26
C PRO A 105 16.99 -4.47 -30.96
N SER A 106 17.90 -3.49 -30.84
CA SER A 106 18.72 -3.22 -29.65
C SER A 106 17.92 -2.79 -28.43
N GLU A 107 16.68 -2.35 -28.61
CA GLU A 107 15.76 -1.95 -27.54
C GLU A 107 14.81 -3.07 -27.17
N THR A 108 15.03 -4.29 -27.68
CA THR A 108 14.17 -5.43 -27.40
C THR A 108 14.91 -6.56 -26.69
N PHE A 109 14.19 -7.30 -25.87
CA PHE A 109 14.65 -8.52 -25.23
C PHE A 109 13.70 -9.69 -25.50
N ALA A 110 14.14 -10.88 -25.10
CA ALA A 110 13.34 -12.10 -25.14
C ALA A 110 13.28 -12.73 -23.75
N VAL A 111 12.20 -13.46 -23.52
CA VAL A 111 12.03 -14.34 -22.35
C VAL A 111 11.65 -15.73 -22.82
N GLU A 112 12.09 -16.71 -22.06
CA GLU A 112 11.76 -18.12 -22.28
C GLU A 112 11.00 -18.64 -21.07
N GLY A 113 10.22 -19.69 -21.28
CA GLY A 113 9.51 -20.30 -20.18
C GLY A 113 8.93 -21.65 -20.51
N ARG A 114 8.31 -22.26 -19.50
CA ARG A 114 7.66 -23.56 -19.61
C ARG A 114 6.29 -23.51 -18.95
N VAL A 115 5.32 -24.14 -19.61
CA VAL A 115 3.97 -24.38 -19.09
C VAL A 115 3.87 -25.86 -18.75
N ALA A 116 3.60 -26.16 -17.49
CA ALA A 116 3.45 -27.52 -17.01
C ALA A 116 2.26 -27.66 -16.06
N THR A 117 1.70 -28.86 -15.97
CA THR A 117 0.69 -29.20 -14.96
C THR A 117 1.33 -29.29 -13.56
N PRO A 118 0.54 -29.38 -12.48
CA PRO A 118 1.07 -29.64 -11.14
C PRO A 118 1.88 -30.93 -11.01
N SER A 119 1.66 -31.93 -11.87
CA SER A 119 2.47 -33.15 -11.91
C SER A 119 3.77 -33.00 -12.70
N GLY A 120 4.03 -31.82 -13.29
CA GLY A 120 5.22 -31.54 -14.11
C GLY A 120 5.08 -31.95 -15.57
N GLU A 121 3.91 -32.41 -16.01
CA GLU A 121 3.65 -32.76 -17.40
C GLU A 121 3.62 -31.50 -18.27
N PRO A 122 4.29 -31.48 -19.44
CA PRO A 122 4.29 -30.31 -20.30
C PRO A 122 2.91 -30.06 -20.92
N VAL A 123 2.50 -28.78 -20.99
CA VAL A 123 1.25 -28.37 -21.64
C VAL A 123 1.56 -27.68 -22.96
N ALA A 124 1.33 -28.39 -24.07
CA ALA A 124 1.48 -27.87 -25.41
C ALA A 124 0.35 -26.92 -25.82
N ARG A 125 0.63 -26.06 -26.80
CA ARG A 125 -0.33 -25.15 -27.44
C ARG A 125 -0.92 -24.06 -26.54
N ALA A 126 -0.40 -23.87 -25.33
CA ALA A 126 -0.75 -22.72 -24.51
C ALA A 126 -0.31 -21.44 -25.22
N VAL A 127 -1.19 -20.45 -25.31
CA VAL A 127 -0.91 -19.12 -25.88
C VAL A 127 -0.48 -18.23 -24.73
N ILE A 128 0.79 -17.83 -24.73
CA ILE A 128 1.35 -16.88 -23.77
C ILE A 128 1.36 -15.51 -24.45
N ARG A 129 0.81 -14.50 -23.79
CA ARG A 129 0.70 -13.14 -24.29
C ARG A 129 1.27 -12.15 -23.29
N THR A 130 1.98 -11.13 -23.77
CA THR A 130 2.40 -10.01 -22.93
C THR A 130 1.37 -8.90 -22.91
N ILE A 131 1.25 -8.26 -21.75
CA ILE A 131 0.49 -7.04 -21.52
C ILE A 131 1.43 -5.99 -20.93
N PRO A 132 1.62 -4.83 -21.58
CA PRO A 132 2.37 -3.72 -21.00
C PRO A 132 1.79 -3.30 -19.65
N ALA A 133 2.63 -3.14 -18.63
CA ALA A 133 2.26 -2.80 -17.26
C ALA A 133 1.51 -1.46 -17.17
N MET A 134 1.71 -0.55 -18.13
CA MET A 134 0.93 0.68 -18.30
C MET A 134 -0.58 0.45 -18.49
N LEU A 135 -1.01 -0.81 -18.71
CA LEU A 135 -2.42 -1.18 -18.76
C LEU A 135 -3.00 -1.67 -17.45
N ARG A 136 -2.18 -2.20 -16.52
CA ARG A 136 -2.67 -2.63 -15.20
C ARG A 136 -3.03 -1.42 -14.34
N PHE A 137 -2.32 -0.32 -14.50
CA PHE A 137 -2.80 0.97 -14.03
C PHE A 137 -3.88 1.41 -15.02
N ASN A 138 -5.14 1.16 -14.64
CA ASN A 138 -6.30 1.66 -15.33
C ASN A 138 -6.03 3.11 -15.77
N GLY A 139 -6.52 3.52 -16.95
CA GLY A 139 -6.47 4.93 -17.39
C GLY A 139 -7.11 5.94 -16.41
N TRP A 140 -7.59 5.45 -15.28
CA TRP A 140 -7.93 6.16 -14.07
C TRP A 140 -6.84 7.09 -13.59
N GLU A 141 -5.54 6.80 -13.73
CA GLU A 141 -4.48 7.68 -13.21
C GLU A 141 -4.23 8.91 -14.10
N GLU A 142 -4.21 8.76 -15.43
CA GLU A 142 -4.25 9.91 -16.36
C GLU A 142 -5.58 10.67 -16.26
N GLU A 143 -6.70 9.97 -16.05
CA GLU A 143 -7.96 10.62 -15.71
C GLU A 143 -7.85 11.36 -14.37
N PHE A 144 -7.17 10.83 -13.36
CA PHE A 144 -6.97 11.47 -12.06
C PHE A 144 -6.07 12.70 -12.19
N LEU A 145 -5.01 12.61 -12.99
CA LEU A 145 -4.06 13.68 -13.25
C LEU A 145 -4.64 14.78 -14.15
N GLN A 146 -5.51 14.46 -15.11
CA GLN A 146 -6.24 15.48 -15.89
C GLN A 146 -7.44 16.06 -15.14
N ARG A 147 -8.08 15.30 -14.24
CA ARG A 147 -9.12 15.80 -13.30
C ARG A 147 -8.54 16.67 -12.18
N ARG A 148 -7.21 16.76 -12.05
CA ARG A 148 -6.51 17.67 -11.11
C ARG A 148 -6.38 19.11 -11.61
N ASN A 149 -6.66 19.38 -12.89
CA ASN A 149 -6.81 20.75 -13.37
C ASN A 149 -8.29 21.16 -13.24
N ASP A 150 -8.62 21.70 -12.07
CA ASP A 150 -9.58 22.77 -11.72
C ASP A 150 -10.82 23.16 -12.59
N GLY A 151 -10.88 22.86 -13.89
CA GLY A 151 -12.08 23.08 -14.70
C GLY A 151 -13.15 21.99 -14.52
N ARG A 152 -14.43 22.37 -14.59
CA ARG A 152 -15.52 21.43 -14.94
C ARG A 152 -15.02 20.67 -16.17
N PRO A 153 -14.83 19.34 -16.13
CA PRO A 153 -14.21 18.63 -17.23
C PRO A 153 -14.98 19.00 -18.49
N GLU A 154 -14.31 19.62 -19.45
CA GLU A 154 -14.90 19.86 -20.76
C GLU A 154 -15.53 18.53 -21.16
N GLU A 155 -16.83 18.54 -21.48
CA GLU A 155 -17.49 17.34 -21.99
C GLU A 155 -16.65 16.88 -23.17
N ARG A 156 -15.87 15.82 -22.96
CA ARG A 156 -15.00 15.30 -24.00
C ARG A 156 -15.95 14.90 -25.12
N SER A 157 -15.75 15.51 -26.29
CA SER A 157 -16.45 15.03 -27.46
C SER A 157 -16.17 13.53 -27.58
N LEU A 158 -17.20 12.78 -27.97
CA LEU A 158 -17.08 11.35 -28.19
C LEU A 158 -15.89 11.03 -29.12
N GLU A 159 -15.63 11.91 -30.09
CA GLU A 159 -14.47 11.87 -30.99
C GLU A 159 -13.13 11.93 -30.25
N ARG A 160 -12.94 12.86 -29.29
CA ARG A 160 -11.70 12.95 -28.50
C ARG A 160 -11.50 11.70 -27.65
N THR A 161 -12.57 11.14 -27.09
CA THR A 161 -12.53 9.89 -26.33
C THR A 161 -12.17 8.70 -27.22
N LEU A 162 -12.75 8.60 -28.41
CA LEU A 162 -12.41 7.55 -29.38
C LEU A 162 -10.97 7.67 -29.87
N ARG A 163 -10.47 8.88 -30.16
CA ARG A 163 -9.07 9.09 -30.55
C ARG A 163 -8.10 8.67 -29.45
N ALA A 164 -8.37 9.04 -28.20
CA ALA A 164 -7.54 8.62 -27.06
C ALA A 164 -7.56 7.08 -26.87
N ALA A 165 -8.74 6.46 -27.02
CA ALA A 165 -8.87 5.01 -26.97
C ALA A 165 -8.15 4.31 -28.13
N ALA A 166 -8.22 4.87 -29.35
CA ALA A 166 -7.56 4.35 -30.54
C ALA A 166 -6.04 4.43 -30.41
N LYS A 167 -5.51 5.57 -29.96
CA LYS A 167 -4.08 5.75 -29.65
C LYS A 167 -3.60 4.75 -28.62
N ARG A 168 -4.32 4.62 -27.50
CA ARG A 168 -3.98 3.63 -26.46
C ARG A 168 -4.02 2.21 -27.03
N HIS A 169 -5.02 1.88 -27.85
CA HIS A 169 -5.10 0.57 -28.50
C HIS A 169 -3.92 0.31 -29.44
N ALA A 170 -3.49 1.30 -30.23
CA ALA A 170 -2.30 1.21 -31.08
C ALA A 170 -1.03 0.97 -30.27
N GLU A 171 -0.84 1.70 -29.16
CA GLU A 171 0.29 1.49 -28.26
C GLU A 171 0.30 0.08 -27.66
N ILE A 172 -0.86 -0.46 -27.29
CA ILE A 172 -1.00 -1.83 -26.79
C ILE A 172 -0.61 -2.83 -27.87
N GLN A 173 -1.18 -2.72 -29.07
CA GLN A 173 -0.91 -3.65 -30.16
C GLN A 173 0.56 -3.64 -30.57
N ARG A 174 1.21 -2.46 -30.51
CA ARG A 174 2.64 -2.33 -30.79
C ARG A 174 3.52 -3.14 -29.84
N ASP A 175 3.11 -3.29 -28.58
CA ASP A 175 3.92 -3.95 -27.53
C ASP A 175 3.47 -5.37 -27.20
N LEU A 176 2.28 -5.73 -27.63
CA LEU A 176 1.72 -7.06 -27.44
C LEU A 176 2.57 -8.07 -28.21
N ARG A 177 3.09 -9.05 -27.49
CA ARG A 177 3.78 -10.22 -28.06
C ARG A 177 3.04 -11.47 -27.64
N SER A 178 2.97 -12.43 -28.53
CA SER A 178 2.39 -13.73 -28.25
C SER A 178 3.33 -14.84 -28.70
N ALA A 179 3.41 -15.89 -27.89
CA ALA A 179 4.09 -17.13 -28.22
C ALA A 179 3.13 -18.30 -27.93
N GLN A 180 3.38 -19.43 -28.56
CA GLN A 180 2.65 -20.66 -28.27
C GLN A 180 3.63 -21.70 -27.72
N SER A 181 3.23 -22.44 -26.69
CA SER A 181 4.07 -23.52 -26.16
C SER A 181 4.14 -24.71 -27.12
N ASP A 182 5.33 -25.31 -27.23
CA ASP A 182 5.59 -26.51 -28.02
C ASP A 182 5.18 -27.81 -27.31
N ALA A 183 5.56 -28.98 -27.85
CA ALA A 183 5.20 -30.28 -27.28
C ALA A 183 5.81 -30.51 -25.88
N GLU A 184 6.94 -29.88 -25.61
CA GLU A 184 7.69 -29.88 -24.36
C GLU A 184 7.17 -28.82 -23.37
N GLY A 185 6.11 -28.10 -23.75
CA GLY A 185 5.50 -27.03 -22.98
C GLY A 185 6.35 -25.76 -22.94
N THR A 186 7.42 -25.67 -23.73
CA THR A 186 8.33 -24.53 -23.75
C THR A 186 7.84 -23.45 -24.70
N PHE A 187 8.09 -22.19 -24.37
CA PHE A 187 7.73 -21.05 -25.20
C PHE A 187 8.83 -19.98 -25.17
N ARG A 188 8.91 -19.17 -26.23
CA ARG A 188 9.81 -18.02 -26.31
C ARG A 188 9.07 -16.78 -26.81
N LEU A 189 8.98 -15.77 -25.96
CA LEU A 189 8.48 -14.44 -26.33
C LEU A 189 9.67 -13.57 -26.73
N SER A 190 9.64 -13.02 -27.94
CA SER A 190 10.70 -12.16 -28.48
C SER A 190 10.17 -10.78 -28.86
N GLY A 191 11.05 -9.78 -28.94
CA GLY A 191 10.69 -8.43 -29.36
C GLY A 191 9.99 -7.62 -28.28
N LEU A 192 10.23 -7.93 -27.00
CA LEU A 192 9.71 -7.19 -25.85
C LEU A 192 10.54 -5.92 -25.65
N ARG A 193 9.92 -4.74 -25.60
CA ARG A 193 10.67 -3.48 -25.44
C ARG A 193 11.27 -3.36 -24.04
N ALA A 194 12.56 -3.05 -23.96
CA ALA A 194 13.25 -2.69 -22.74
C ALA A 194 12.70 -1.37 -22.16
N GLY A 195 12.75 -1.22 -20.83
CA GLY A 195 12.29 -0.01 -20.14
C GLY A 195 10.78 0.12 -19.96
N ILE A 196 9.98 -0.82 -20.47
CA ILE A 196 8.54 -0.90 -20.24
C ILE A 196 8.27 -2.18 -19.48
N GLY A 197 7.58 -2.08 -18.35
CA GLY A 197 7.14 -3.27 -17.64
C GLY A 197 6.22 -4.10 -18.53
N HIS A 198 6.48 -5.40 -18.63
CA HIS A 198 5.59 -6.35 -19.29
C HIS A 198 5.07 -7.32 -18.24
N THR A 199 3.80 -7.66 -18.32
CA THR A 199 3.19 -8.73 -17.53
C THR A 199 2.70 -9.81 -18.47
N LEU A 200 2.46 -11.02 -17.96
CA LEU A 200 1.98 -12.13 -18.76
C LEU A 200 0.48 -12.37 -18.56
N GLU A 201 -0.11 -12.92 -19.61
CA GLU A 201 -1.32 -13.73 -19.56
C GLU A 201 -1.06 -15.01 -20.33
N ALA A 202 -1.68 -16.11 -19.90
CA ALA A 202 -1.56 -17.37 -20.60
C ALA A 202 -2.92 -18.06 -20.69
N PHE A 203 -3.19 -18.63 -21.86
CA PHE A 203 -4.46 -19.26 -22.19
C PHE A 203 -4.22 -20.63 -22.80
N CYS A 204 -4.85 -21.66 -22.26
CA CYS A 204 -4.90 -22.97 -22.91
C CYS A 204 -6.28 -23.59 -22.67
N ALA A 205 -6.89 -24.13 -23.72
CA ALA A 205 -8.20 -24.76 -23.60
C ALA A 205 -8.14 -25.92 -22.58
N GLY A 206 -9.06 -25.90 -21.61
CA GLY A 206 -9.10 -26.90 -20.53
C GLY A 206 -8.15 -26.63 -19.35
N TYR A 207 -7.44 -25.50 -19.33
CA TYR A 207 -6.53 -25.15 -18.23
C TYR A 207 -6.71 -23.71 -17.76
N GLU A 208 -6.56 -23.49 -16.46
CA GLU A 208 -6.27 -22.19 -15.86
C GLU A 208 -4.75 -22.09 -15.70
N ILE A 209 -4.12 -21.10 -16.33
CA ILE A 209 -2.67 -20.93 -16.26
C ILE A 209 -2.34 -19.78 -15.31
N THR A 210 -1.53 -20.09 -14.30
CA THR A 210 -1.04 -19.15 -13.27
C THR A 210 0.47 -19.21 -13.19
N SER A 211 1.12 -18.28 -12.50
CA SER A 211 2.52 -18.46 -12.11
C SER A 211 2.64 -19.53 -11.02
N ILE A 212 3.81 -20.15 -10.91
CA ILE A 212 4.03 -21.25 -9.96
C ILE A 212 3.85 -20.85 -8.49
N ASP A 213 4.11 -19.58 -8.15
CA ASP A 213 3.95 -18.98 -6.83
C ASP A 213 2.53 -18.46 -6.57
N GLY A 214 1.62 -18.57 -7.56
CA GLY A 214 0.25 -18.07 -7.48
C GLY A 214 0.13 -16.54 -7.44
N SER A 215 1.23 -15.82 -7.62
CA SER A 215 1.24 -14.36 -7.66
C SER A 215 0.69 -13.85 -9.00
N PRO A 216 0.14 -12.62 -9.05
CA PRO A 216 -0.13 -11.98 -10.34
C PRO A 216 1.19 -11.88 -11.11
N PHE A 217 1.21 -12.32 -12.38
CA PHE A 217 2.44 -12.50 -13.15
C PHE A 217 3.45 -11.34 -12.95
N PRO A 218 4.71 -11.65 -12.56
CA PRO A 218 5.72 -10.64 -12.28
C PRO A 218 6.08 -9.86 -13.55
N GLU A 219 6.69 -8.70 -13.33
CA GLU A 219 7.26 -7.89 -14.39
C GLU A 219 8.40 -8.64 -15.08
N LEU A 220 8.35 -8.75 -16.41
CA LEU A 220 9.32 -9.51 -17.19
C LEU A 220 10.67 -8.79 -17.25
N SER A 221 11.75 -9.53 -17.03
CA SER A 221 13.14 -9.06 -17.19
C SER A 221 13.87 -9.79 -18.33
N PRO A 222 14.86 -9.15 -18.98
CA PRO A 222 15.68 -9.80 -20.01
C PRO A 222 16.30 -11.12 -19.54
N GLY A 223 16.14 -12.19 -20.32
CA GLY A 223 16.72 -13.51 -20.00
C GLY A 223 16.00 -14.29 -18.90
N GLN A 224 14.91 -13.77 -18.34
CA GLN A 224 14.14 -14.46 -17.31
C GLN A 224 13.55 -15.77 -17.85
N ASN A 225 13.68 -16.84 -17.05
CA ASN A 225 13.03 -18.12 -17.29
C ASN A 225 11.73 -18.21 -16.47
N ILE A 226 10.61 -18.38 -17.16
CA ILE A 226 9.27 -18.27 -16.59
C ILE A 226 8.65 -19.66 -16.43
N GLN A 227 8.20 -19.98 -15.23
CA GLN A 227 7.51 -21.24 -14.95
C GLN A 227 6.02 -20.98 -14.72
N LEU A 228 5.19 -21.55 -15.59
CA LEU A 228 3.73 -21.42 -15.55
C LEU A 228 3.08 -22.74 -15.16
N LEU A 229 2.13 -22.65 -14.22
CA LEU A 229 1.36 -23.76 -13.71
C LEU A 229 -0.02 -23.80 -14.38
N ALA A 230 -0.28 -24.84 -15.16
CA ALA A 230 -1.54 -25.10 -15.84
C ALA A 230 -2.42 -26.05 -15.02
N LYS A 231 -3.41 -25.50 -14.31
CA LYS A 231 -4.37 -26.26 -13.50
C LYS A 231 -5.52 -26.74 -14.40
N PRO A 232 -5.83 -28.05 -14.44
CA PRO A 232 -6.95 -28.56 -15.22
C PRO A 232 -8.27 -27.91 -14.80
N LEU A 233 -9.06 -27.48 -15.78
CA LEU A 233 -10.39 -26.95 -15.58
C LEU A 233 -11.44 -28.06 -15.66
N VAL A 234 -12.37 -28.04 -14.71
CA VAL A 234 -13.55 -28.88 -14.69
C VAL A 234 -14.71 -28.08 -15.28
N ARG A 235 -15.44 -28.69 -16.22
CA ARG A 235 -16.69 -28.14 -16.75
C ARG A 235 -17.80 -28.35 -15.72
N VAL A 236 -18.29 -27.27 -15.14
CA VAL A 236 -19.40 -27.27 -14.19
C VAL A 236 -20.67 -26.84 -14.93
N PRO A 237 -21.63 -27.75 -15.17
CA PRO A 237 -22.91 -27.39 -15.76
C PRO A 237 -23.59 -26.32 -14.90
N LEU A 238 -23.99 -25.22 -15.53
CA LEU A 238 -24.58 -24.09 -14.84
C LEU A 238 -25.89 -23.72 -15.51
N ARG A 239 -26.95 -23.67 -14.70
CA ARG A 239 -28.23 -23.07 -15.06
C ARG A 239 -28.47 -21.84 -14.22
N VAL A 240 -28.92 -20.78 -14.87
CA VAL A 240 -29.31 -19.54 -14.21
C VAL A 240 -30.77 -19.28 -14.53
N GLU A 241 -31.61 -19.15 -13.51
CA GLU A 241 -33.07 -19.03 -13.62
C GLU A 241 -33.57 -17.78 -12.90
N GLU A 242 -34.60 -17.12 -13.45
CA GLU A 242 -35.43 -16.14 -12.75
C GLU A 242 -36.17 -16.79 -11.57
N GLY A 243 -36.77 -15.98 -10.70
CA GLY A 243 -37.49 -16.46 -9.51
C GLY A 243 -38.70 -17.34 -9.82
N ASP A 244 -39.28 -17.22 -11.02
CA ASP A 244 -40.37 -18.07 -11.53
C ASP A 244 -39.88 -19.38 -12.19
N GLY A 245 -38.56 -19.63 -12.19
CA GLY A 245 -37.93 -20.79 -12.81
C GLY A 245 -37.64 -20.63 -14.31
N LYS A 246 -37.93 -19.48 -14.92
CA LYS A 246 -37.61 -19.23 -16.32
C LYS A 246 -36.09 -19.09 -16.50
N PRO A 247 -35.47 -19.76 -17.47
CA PRO A 247 -34.03 -19.64 -17.71
C PRO A 247 -33.68 -18.24 -18.24
N LEU A 248 -32.55 -17.70 -17.76
CA LEU A 248 -31.99 -16.45 -18.25
C LEU A 248 -31.08 -16.69 -19.45
N GLU A 249 -31.12 -15.77 -20.41
CA GLU A 249 -30.25 -15.82 -21.60
C GLU A 249 -28.82 -15.35 -21.31
N ILE A 250 -28.67 -14.33 -20.45
CA ILE A 250 -27.38 -13.73 -20.08
C ILE A 250 -27.37 -13.40 -18.58
N ALA A 251 -26.27 -13.71 -17.89
CA ALA A 251 -26.01 -13.29 -16.52
C ALA A 251 -24.54 -12.94 -16.31
N LEU A 252 -24.23 -12.18 -15.27
CA LEU A 252 -22.86 -12.01 -14.77
C LEU A 252 -22.66 -12.93 -13.57
N VAL A 253 -21.84 -13.95 -13.72
CA VAL A 253 -21.51 -14.92 -12.67
C VAL A 253 -20.24 -14.48 -11.98
N HIS A 254 -20.34 -14.22 -10.68
CA HIS A 254 -19.24 -13.92 -9.79
C HIS A 254 -18.74 -15.21 -9.17
N VAL A 255 -17.42 -15.41 -9.17
CA VAL A 255 -16.77 -16.62 -8.66
C VAL A 255 -15.70 -16.19 -7.68
N GLU A 256 -15.86 -16.54 -6.41
CA GLU A 256 -14.92 -16.27 -5.32
C GLU A 256 -14.29 -17.58 -4.85
N SER A 257 -12.96 -17.67 -4.74
CA SER A 257 -12.30 -18.84 -4.12
C SER A 257 -12.27 -18.67 -2.61
N THR A 258 -12.68 -19.68 -1.83
CA THR A 258 -12.79 -19.56 -0.37
C THR A 258 -11.47 -19.66 0.39
N GLY A 259 -10.35 -19.97 -0.29
CA GLY A 259 -9.01 -20.12 0.31
C GLY A 259 -8.03 -18.98 0.01
N GLN A 260 -8.38 -18.05 -0.87
CA GLN A 260 -7.58 -16.87 -1.17
C GLN A 260 -8.45 -15.63 -0.95
N HIS A 261 -7.87 -14.54 -0.42
CA HIS A 261 -8.51 -13.22 -0.36
C HIS A 261 -8.64 -12.63 -1.78
N GLY A 262 -9.37 -13.33 -2.64
CA GLY A 262 -9.47 -13.08 -4.06
C GLY A 262 -10.61 -12.13 -4.37
N TRP A 263 -10.28 -11.07 -5.10
CA TRP A 263 -11.27 -10.27 -5.81
C TRP A 263 -11.99 -11.16 -6.84
N SER A 264 -13.33 -11.24 -6.81
CA SER A 264 -14.06 -11.87 -7.92
C SER A 264 -14.21 -10.89 -9.07
N MET A 265 -13.73 -11.25 -10.25
CA MET A 265 -14.16 -10.57 -11.47
C MET A 265 -15.41 -11.25 -12.03
N PRO A 266 -16.53 -10.51 -12.23
CA PRO A 266 -17.71 -11.09 -12.84
C PRO A 266 -17.38 -11.61 -14.25
N ARG A 267 -17.85 -12.82 -14.56
CA ARG A 267 -17.78 -13.40 -15.89
C ARG A 267 -19.16 -13.33 -16.53
N ALA A 268 -19.22 -12.84 -17.77
CA ALA A 268 -20.44 -12.99 -18.56
C ALA A 268 -20.66 -14.48 -18.83
N TRP A 269 -21.85 -14.95 -18.48
CA TRP A 269 -22.34 -16.29 -18.78
C TRP A 269 -23.52 -16.17 -19.72
N ARG A 270 -23.58 -17.06 -20.72
CA ARG A 270 -24.71 -17.17 -21.63
C ARG A 270 -25.36 -18.53 -21.52
N ARG A 271 -26.67 -18.58 -21.72
CA ARG A 271 -27.42 -19.84 -21.71
C ARG A 271 -26.87 -20.89 -22.67
N GLU A 272 -26.41 -20.45 -23.85
CA GLU A 272 -25.78 -21.31 -24.87
C GLU A 272 -24.49 -21.99 -24.41
N GLU A 273 -23.77 -21.40 -23.44
CA GLU A 273 -22.56 -21.99 -22.86
C GLU A 273 -22.93 -23.15 -21.92
N GLY A 274 -24.04 -23.01 -21.18
CA GLY A 274 -24.63 -24.04 -20.30
C GLY A 274 -23.71 -24.55 -19.18
N ALA A 275 -22.53 -23.96 -19.01
CA ALA A 275 -21.50 -24.36 -18.07
C ALA A 275 -20.50 -23.22 -17.83
N ILE A 276 -19.76 -23.33 -16.74
CA ILE A 276 -18.56 -22.56 -16.45
C ILE A 276 -17.37 -23.51 -16.27
N PHE A 277 -16.16 -22.97 -16.32
CA PHE A 277 -14.94 -23.75 -16.17
C PHE A 277 -14.16 -23.25 -14.95
N LEU A 278 -13.92 -24.16 -14.00
CA LEU A 278 -13.27 -23.88 -12.72
C LEU A 278 -12.16 -24.90 -12.45
N ALA A 279 -11.03 -24.47 -11.89
CA ALA A 279 -10.00 -25.38 -11.43
C ALA A 279 -10.45 -26.10 -10.15
N ARG A 280 -9.74 -27.16 -9.74
CA ARG A 280 -9.99 -27.82 -8.45
C ARG A 280 -9.95 -26.83 -7.29
N GLY A 281 -10.94 -26.86 -6.41
CA GLY A 281 -11.00 -26.01 -5.23
C GLY A 281 -12.41 -25.78 -4.72
N THR A 282 -12.53 -24.97 -3.67
CA THR A 282 -13.81 -24.56 -3.10
C THR A 282 -14.11 -23.11 -3.48
N TYR A 283 -15.33 -22.89 -3.96
CA TYR A 283 -15.78 -21.62 -4.50
C TYR A 283 -17.11 -21.20 -3.89
N ARG A 284 -17.35 -19.88 -3.91
CA ARG A 284 -18.63 -19.25 -3.65
C ARG A 284 -19.07 -18.55 -4.94
N LEU A 285 -20.24 -18.93 -5.47
CA LEU A 285 -20.76 -18.42 -6.74
C LEU A 285 -22.07 -17.71 -6.56
N HIS A 286 -22.25 -16.57 -7.20
CA HIS A 286 -23.56 -15.92 -7.34
C HIS A 286 -23.69 -15.28 -8.72
N ALA A 287 -24.91 -15.09 -9.21
CA ALA A 287 -25.16 -14.41 -10.48
C ALA A 287 -25.88 -13.08 -10.25
N SER A 288 -25.66 -12.13 -11.17
CA SER A 288 -26.33 -10.84 -11.24
C SER A 288 -26.87 -10.59 -12.66
N HIS A 289 -28.02 -9.92 -12.77
CA HIS A 289 -28.73 -9.75 -14.04
C HIS A 289 -28.18 -8.56 -14.88
N VAL A 290 -28.08 -8.72 -16.21
CA VAL A 290 -27.76 -7.65 -17.18
C VAL A 290 -28.97 -7.42 -18.09
N PRO A 291 -29.51 -6.20 -18.30
CA PRO A 291 -29.10 -4.90 -17.78
C PRO A 291 -29.83 -4.48 -16.48
N ALA A 292 -30.78 -5.27 -16.00
CA ALA A 292 -31.56 -4.99 -14.78
C ALA A 292 -30.66 -5.04 -13.53
N ARG A 293 -29.98 -3.92 -13.29
CA ARG A 293 -29.18 -3.63 -12.10
C ARG A 293 -30.06 -3.81 -10.85
N GLY A 294 -30.05 -4.96 -10.18
CA GLY A 294 -30.87 -5.12 -8.97
C GLY A 294 -31.30 -6.53 -8.59
N LEU A 295 -31.22 -7.48 -9.51
CA LEU A 295 -31.48 -8.88 -9.21
C LEU A 295 -30.14 -9.61 -9.07
N GLY A 296 -30.02 -10.42 -8.02
CA GLY A 296 -28.91 -11.30 -7.69
C GLY A 296 -29.42 -12.67 -7.22
N THR A 297 -28.55 -13.67 -7.28
CA THR A 297 -28.81 -14.99 -6.68
C THR A 297 -28.16 -15.07 -5.31
N GLU A 298 -28.65 -15.97 -4.45
CA GLU A 298 -27.88 -16.31 -3.26
C GLU A 298 -26.52 -16.92 -3.65
N PRO A 299 -25.48 -16.70 -2.83
CA PRO A 299 -24.21 -17.36 -3.04
C PRO A 299 -24.32 -18.85 -2.74
N VAL A 300 -23.92 -19.68 -3.69
CA VAL A 300 -23.83 -21.14 -3.53
C VAL A 300 -22.38 -21.54 -3.35
N GLN A 301 -22.10 -22.34 -2.31
CA GLN A 301 -20.80 -22.97 -2.16
C GLN A 301 -20.69 -24.19 -3.08
N LEU A 302 -19.59 -24.28 -3.81
CA LEU A 302 -19.31 -25.36 -4.74
C LEU A 302 -17.90 -25.89 -4.48
N GLU A 303 -17.79 -27.20 -4.24
CA GLU A 303 -16.51 -27.90 -4.26
C GLU A 303 -16.31 -28.53 -5.63
N VAL A 304 -15.21 -28.16 -6.29
CA VAL A 304 -14.84 -28.66 -7.60
C VAL A 304 -13.73 -29.69 -7.42
N ASP A 305 -14.06 -30.95 -7.66
CA ASP A 305 -13.11 -32.06 -7.71
C ASP A 305 -13.13 -32.71 -9.11
N PRO A 306 -12.01 -32.73 -9.86
CA PRO A 306 -11.94 -33.38 -11.17
C PRO A 306 -12.22 -34.90 -11.13
N ALA A 307 -12.11 -35.55 -9.97
CA ALA A 307 -12.44 -36.98 -9.82
C ALA A 307 -13.94 -37.23 -9.58
N ALA A 308 -14.69 -36.20 -9.16
CA ALA A 308 -16.12 -36.31 -8.91
C ALA A 308 -16.93 -36.08 -10.20
N PRO A 309 -18.10 -36.73 -10.36
CA PRO A 309 -19.00 -36.38 -11.45
C PRO A 309 -19.44 -34.90 -11.32
N PRO A 310 -19.50 -34.15 -12.44
CA PRO A 310 -19.83 -32.74 -12.38
C PRO A 310 -21.25 -32.53 -11.83
N GLN A 311 -21.33 -31.79 -10.72
CA GLN A 311 -22.61 -31.37 -10.15
C GLN A 311 -23.22 -30.25 -10.99
N GLU A 312 -24.47 -30.40 -11.40
CA GLU A 312 -25.22 -29.31 -12.02
C GLU A 312 -25.51 -28.23 -10.96
N LEU A 313 -25.02 -27.02 -11.22
CA LEU A 313 -25.25 -25.86 -10.36
C LEU A 313 -26.47 -25.09 -10.88
N LEU A 314 -27.41 -24.82 -9.99
CA LEU A 314 -28.57 -23.97 -10.26
C LEU A 314 -28.44 -22.67 -9.45
N LEU A 315 -28.27 -21.55 -10.15
CA LEU A 315 -28.33 -20.21 -9.57
C LEU A 315 -29.71 -19.61 -9.87
N ARG A 316 -30.59 -19.62 -8.88
CA ARG A 316 -31.93 -19.04 -9.00
C ARG A 316 -31.96 -17.64 -8.42
N PHE A 317 -32.34 -16.66 -9.24
CA PHE A 317 -32.62 -15.31 -8.77
C PHE A 317 -33.80 -15.36 -7.82
N ARG A 318 -33.61 -14.83 -6.61
CA ARG A 318 -34.75 -14.56 -5.73
C ARG A 318 -35.33 -13.21 -6.13
N ASN A 319 -36.62 -12.99 -5.83
CA ASN A 319 -37.20 -11.65 -5.85
C ASN A 319 -36.63 -10.83 -4.68
N LEU A 320 -35.32 -10.61 -4.72
CA LEU A 320 -34.64 -9.75 -3.77
C LEU A 320 -35.05 -8.32 -4.05
N ALA A 321 -35.14 -7.56 -2.97
CA ALA A 321 -35.47 -6.19 -3.03
C ALA A 321 -34.25 -5.35 -3.45
N ARG A 322 -34.52 -4.32 -4.23
CA ARG A 322 -33.60 -3.23 -4.55
C ARG A 322 -34.07 -2.01 -3.78
N LEU A 323 -33.14 -1.31 -3.12
CA LEU A 323 -33.38 -0.02 -2.52
C LEU A 323 -32.66 1.06 -3.33
N GLU A 324 -33.42 1.95 -3.94
CA GLU A 324 -32.93 3.20 -4.52
C GLU A 324 -33.00 4.30 -3.47
N LEU A 325 -31.85 4.76 -3.01
CA LEU A 325 -31.73 5.82 -2.03
C LEU A 325 -31.35 7.12 -2.71
N ARG A 326 -32.21 8.13 -2.62
CA ARG A 326 -31.90 9.51 -3.01
C ARG A 326 -31.52 10.28 -1.77
N VAL A 327 -30.24 10.64 -1.67
CA VAL A 327 -29.76 11.49 -0.60
C VAL A 327 -29.73 12.92 -1.13
N ALA A 328 -30.37 13.84 -0.43
CA ALA A 328 -30.38 15.28 -0.72
C ALA A 328 -29.82 16.07 0.49
N GLY A 329 -29.41 17.31 0.25
CA GLY A 329 -29.00 18.25 1.31
C GLY A 329 -27.66 18.92 1.04
N LYS A 330 -27.40 20.04 1.73
CA LYS A 330 -26.17 20.83 1.57
C LYS A 330 -24.89 20.06 1.87
N ALA A 331 -24.97 19.00 2.69
CA ALA A 331 -23.85 18.09 2.95
C ALA A 331 -23.35 17.36 1.68
N LEU A 332 -24.12 17.38 0.59
CA LEU A 332 -23.75 16.82 -0.70
C LEU A 332 -23.20 17.85 -1.70
N GLU A 333 -23.19 19.13 -1.32
CA GLU A 333 -22.59 20.20 -2.11
C GLU A 333 -21.08 20.24 -1.84
N GLY A 334 -20.27 20.18 -2.90
CA GLY A 334 -18.80 20.21 -2.81
C GLY A 334 -18.09 18.86 -3.02
N PRO A 335 -16.76 18.84 -2.90
CA PRO A 335 -15.92 17.66 -3.17
C PRO A 335 -16.18 16.49 -2.21
N GLU A 336 -16.73 16.78 -1.01
CA GLU A 336 -16.97 15.83 0.07
C GLU A 336 -17.97 14.73 -0.27
N ARG A 337 -18.80 14.96 -1.28
CA ARG A 337 -19.81 14.00 -1.75
C ARG A 337 -19.24 12.60 -1.98
N ARG A 338 -17.97 12.50 -2.39
CA ARG A 338 -17.29 11.20 -2.63
C ARG A 338 -17.05 10.41 -1.35
N SER A 339 -17.00 11.09 -0.21
CA SER A 339 -16.87 10.49 1.11
C SER A 339 -18.20 10.00 1.65
N ILE A 340 -19.34 10.28 0.99
CA ILE A 340 -20.61 9.74 1.42
C ILE A 340 -20.70 8.26 1.05
N HIS A 341 -20.94 7.44 2.06
CA HIS A 341 -21.22 6.03 1.91
C HIS A 341 -22.61 5.75 2.45
N VAL A 342 -23.26 4.74 1.91
CA VAL A 342 -24.56 4.31 2.39
C VAL A 342 -24.41 2.84 2.74
N ARG A 343 -24.82 2.45 3.94
CA ARG A 343 -24.87 1.07 4.38
C ARG A 343 -26.32 0.69 4.68
N VAL A 344 -26.69 -0.53 4.34
CA VAL A 344 -28.01 -1.10 4.58
C VAL A 344 -27.81 -2.41 5.31
N ALA A 345 -28.42 -2.56 6.48
CA ALA A 345 -28.32 -3.74 7.31
C ALA A 345 -29.72 -4.30 7.63
N GLU A 346 -29.83 -5.62 7.58
CA GLU A 346 -31.01 -6.37 7.99
C GLU A 346 -31.15 -6.32 9.52
N HIS A 347 -32.37 -6.43 10.03
CA HIS A 347 -32.60 -6.57 11.47
C HIS A 347 -32.38 -8.02 11.90
N GLU A 348 -31.32 -8.27 12.65
CA GLU A 348 -31.07 -9.60 13.22
C GLU A 348 -31.99 -9.82 14.44
N ASN A 349 -32.74 -10.92 14.43
CA ASN A 349 -33.70 -11.27 15.49
C ASN A 349 -34.72 -10.15 15.79
N GLY A 350 -35.09 -9.38 14.77
CA GLY A 350 -36.03 -8.26 14.88
C GLY A 350 -35.45 -6.99 15.52
N GLN A 351 -34.18 -6.97 15.90
CA GLN A 351 -33.52 -5.80 16.47
C GLN A 351 -32.85 -4.97 15.39
N ALA A 352 -33.06 -3.65 15.43
CA ALA A 352 -32.37 -2.72 14.54
C ALA A 352 -30.89 -2.61 14.95
N PRO A 353 -29.94 -2.65 14.01
CA PRO A 353 -28.55 -2.35 14.32
C PRO A 353 -28.43 -0.93 14.85
N THR A 354 -27.61 -0.77 15.88
CA THR A 354 -27.31 0.50 16.49
C THR A 354 -26.55 1.42 15.54
N ARG A 355 -26.53 2.72 15.85
CA ARG A 355 -25.75 3.72 15.10
C ARG A 355 -24.26 3.35 15.05
N GLU A 356 -23.74 2.69 16.08
CA GLU A 356 -22.34 2.30 16.13
C GLU A 356 -22.06 1.09 15.25
N GLU A 357 -22.89 0.04 15.35
CA GLU A 357 -22.77 -1.16 14.53
C GLU A 357 -22.79 -0.85 13.03
N MET A 358 -23.66 0.07 12.60
CA MET A 358 -23.77 0.49 11.20
C MET A 358 -22.49 1.08 10.60
N ARG A 359 -21.47 1.42 11.40
CA ARG A 359 -20.16 1.85 10.91
C ARG A 359 -19.42 0.71 10.21
N TRP A 360 -19.54 -0.51 10.72
CA TRP A 360 -18.82 -1.69 10.24
C TRP A 360 -19.74 -2.81 9.72
N SER A 361 -21.01 -2.84 10.09
CA SER A 361 -22.00 -3.81 9.62
C SER A 361 -22.77 -3.33 8.38
N GLY A 362 -23.55 -4.23 7.79
CA GLY A 362 -24.40 -3.94 6.63
C GLY A 362 -23.68 -3.93 5.29
N ARG A 363 -24.48 -4.03 4.22
CA ARG A 363 -24.01 -3.99 2.83
C ARG A 363 -23.84 -2.54 2.38
N LYS A 364 -22.73 -2.24 1.70
CA LYS A 364 -22.47 -0.91 1.12
C LYS A 364 -23.32 -0.74 -0.15
N ALA A 365 -24.12 0.33 -0.21
CA ALA A 365 -24.85 0.70 -1.42
C ALA A 365 -23.90 1.34 -2.45
N GLU A 366 -24.10 1.01 -3.72
CA GLU A 366 -23.32 1.54 -4.83
C GLU A 366 -23.79 2.95 -5.18
N SER A 367 -22.87 3.90 -5.38
CA SER A 367 -23.21 5.22 -5.93
C SER A 367 -23.48 5.08 -7.44
N SER A 368 -24.64 5.58 -7.91
CA SER A 368 -25.07 5.45 -9.31
C SER A 368 -25.04 6.76 -10.11
N GLY A 369 -24.53 7.85 -9.53
CA GLY A 369 -24.37 9.13 -10.24
C GLY A 369 -23.76 10.27 -9.42
N SER A 370 -23.35 11.33 -10.12
CA SER A 370 -22.74 12.55 -9.56
C SER A 370 -23.68 13.77 -9.48
N GLY A 371 -24.97 13.65 -9.82
CA GLY A 371 -25.97 14.72 -9.74
C GLY A 371 -26.56 14.89 -8.33
N SER A 372 -26.96 16.09 -7.91
CA SER A 372 -27.71 16.29 -6.65
C SER A 372 -29.21 16.23 -6.97
N PRO A 373 -30.01 15.36 -6.32
CA PRO A 373 -29.66 14.46 -5.21
C PRO A 373 -28.78 13.28 -5.61
N ALA A 374 -27.90 12.87 -4.69
CA ALA A 374 -27.03 11.71 -4.91
C ALA A 374 -27.85 10.41 -4.84
N LEU A 375 -27.78 9.62 -5.92
CA LEU A 375 -28.46 8.33 -5.99
C LEU A 375 -27.50 7.21 -5.57
N PHE A 376 -27.92 6.43 -4.59
CA PHE A 376 -27.28 5.21 -4.14
C PHE A 376 -28.23 4.04 -4.38
N VAL A 377 -27.69 2.86 -4.65
CA VAL A 377 -28.47 1.65 -4.91
C VAL A 377 -27.91 0.52 -4.05
N ALA A 378 -28.72 0.04 -3.10
CA ALA A 378 -28.48 -1.23 -2.43
C ALA A 378 -29.31 -2.31 -3.12
N ARG A 379 -28.72 -3.49 -3.30
CA ARG A 379 -29.33 -4.60 -4.05
C ARG A 379 -29.31 -5.85 -3.18
N ASP A 380 -30.05 -6.84 -3.65
CA ASP A 380 -30.03 -8.18 -3.08
C ASP A 380 -30.46 -8.19 -1.60
N LEU A 381 -31.37 -7.28 -1.22
CA LEU A 381 -31.91 -7.15 0.13
C LEU A 381 -33.06 -8.14 0.31
N GLU A 382 -33.14 -8.77 1.47
CA GLU A 382 -34.30 -9.59 1.80
C GLU A 382 -35.54 -8.71 2.03
N ALA A 383 -36.74 -9.30 1.90
CA ALA A 383 -37.94 -8.58 2.33
C ALA A 383 -37.99 -8.57 3.86
N GLY A 384 -38.26 -7.41 4.46
CA GLY A 384 -38.32 -7.26 5.91
C GLY A 384 -37.72 -5.95 6.42
N PRO A 385 -37.61 -5.80 7.74
CA PRO A 385 -37.10 -4.58 8.36
C PRO A 385 -35.59 -4.44 8.15
N HIS A 386 -35.19 -3.28 7.62
CA HIS A 386 -33.80 -2.90 7.40
C HIS A 386 -33.52 -1.53 8.01
N THR A 387 -32.27 -1.30 8.36
CA THR A 387 -31.76 0.01 8.76
C THR A 387 -30.76 0.52 7.74
N VAL A 388 -31.01 1.74 7.24
CA VAL A 388 -30.17 2.46 6.29
C VAL A 388 -29.40 3.53 7.03
N ALA A 389 -28.08 3.50 6.93
CA ALA A 389 -27.20 4.54 7.42
C ALA A 389 -26.57 5.28 6.25
N VAL A 390 -26.66 6.61 6.25
CA VAL A 390 -25.80 7.46 5.43
C VAL A 390 -24.61 7.83 6.28
N LEU A 391 -23.42 7.47 5.82
CA LEU A 391 -22.15 7.72 6.50
C LEU A 391 -21.33 8.76 5.74
N PHE A 392 -20.56 9.53 6.49
CA PHE A 392 -19.45 10.30 6.00
C PHE A 392 -18.15 9.57 6.31
N GLY A 393 -17.36 9.29 5.27
CA GLY A 393 -16.31 8.29 5.31
C GLY A 393 -16.86 6.94 5.79
N GLU A 394 -16.06 6.23 6.58
CA GLU A 394 -16.44 4.91 7.12
C GLU A 394 -16.89 4.96 8.59
N THR A 395 -16.99 6.14 9.19
CA THR A 395 -17.03 6.24 10.67
C THR A 395 -18.14 7.11 11.21
N ARG A 396 -18.59 8.14 10.50
CA ARG A 396 -19.66 8.99 11.01
C ARG A 396 -20.97 8.69 10.32
N VAL A 397 -21.93 8.15 11.05
CA VAL A 397 -23.32 8.11 10.60
C VAL A 397 -23.87 9.54 10.62
N LEU A 398 -24.33 10.04 9.47
CA LEU A 398 -25.01 11.33 9.30
C LEU A 398 -26.51 11.18 9.50
N ALA A 399 -27.11 10.17 8.86
CA ALA A 399 -28.52 9.83 8.97
C ALA A 399 -28.68 8.33 9.20
N LEU A 400 -29.70 7.96 9.96
CA LEU A 400 -30.06 6.57 10.25
C LEU A 400 -31.58 6.45 10.15
N GLN A 401 -32.07 5.56 9.29
CA GLN A 401 -33.50 5.34 9.12
C GLN A 401 -33.81 3.86 8.97
N THR A 402 -34.76 3.37 9.75
CA THR A 402 -35.35 2.04 9.59
C THR A 402 -36.50 2.09 8.58
N LEU A 403 -36.58 1.11 7.70
CA LEU A 403 -37.69 0.93 6.76
C LEU A 403 -38.00 -0.55 6.54
N GLU A 404 -39.25 -0.83 6.20
CA GLU A 404 -39.68 -2.15 5.75
C GLU A 404 -39.39 -2.27 4.25
N ILE A 405 -38.52 -3.20 3.88
CA ILE A 405 -38.17 -3.47 2.49
C ILE A 405 -39.14 -4.52 1.94
N ALA A 406 -39.90 -4.17 0.91
CA ALA A 406 -40.75 -5.12 0.19
C ALA A 406 -39.98 -5.74 -0.98
N ALA A 407 -40.41 -6.91 -1.47
CA ALA A 407 -39.87 -7.47 -2.72
C ALA A 407 -40.04 -6.47 -3.88
N GLY A 408 -39.04 -6.35 -4.76
CA GLY A 408 -39.04 -5.41 -5.89
C GLY A 408 -38.24 -4.12 -5.63
N VAL A 409 -38.63 -3.00 -6.25
CA VAL A 409 -37.91 -1.72 -6.13
C VAL A 409 -38.54 -0.86 -5.04
N ASN A 410 -37.75 -0.56 -4.02
CA ASN A 410 -38.06 0.35 -2.93
C ASN A 410 -37.34 1.66 -3.17
N THR A 411 -37.98 2.77 -2.81
CA THR A 411 -37.36 4.10 -2.90
C THR A 411 -37.32 4.72 -1.51
N LEU A 412 -36.19 5.30 -1.15
CA LEU A 412 -36.05 6.06 0.09
C LEU A 412 -35.41 7.41 -0.25
N GLU A 413 -36.02 8.50 0.21
CA GLU A 413 -35.45 9.83 0.08
C GLU A 413 -34.99 10.30 1.46
N LEU A 414 -33.70 10.55 1.61
CA LEU A 414 -33.08 11.05 2.83
C LEU A 414 -32.60 12.48 2.60
N THR A 415 -33.08 13.41 3.41
CA THR A 415 -32.50 14.75 3.48
C THR A 415 -31.52 14.79 4.66
N LEU A 416 -30.24 15.01 4.37
CA LEU A 416 -29.24 15.18 5.41
C LEU A 416 -29.45 16.55 6.07
N GLU A 417 -29.34 16.60 7.40
CA GLU A 417 -29.36 17.86 8.15
C GLU A 417 -28.32 18.84 7.60
N GLU A 418 -28.62 20.12 7.75
CA GLU A 418 -27.74 21.19 7.32
C GLU A 418 -26.35 21.02 7.95
N ARG A 419 -25.33 21.23 7.14
CA ARG A 419 -23.94 21.08 7.54
C ARG A 419 -23.70 21.93 8.79
N ARG A 420 -23.14 21.34 9.86
CA ARG A 420 -22.64 22.14 10.98
C ARG A 420 -21.30 22.73 10.55
N ASP A 421 -21.31 24.02 10.21
CA ASP A 421 -20.16 24.76 9.69
C ASP A 421 -19.08 25.04 10.76
N ASP A 422 -19.39 24.80 12.04
CA ASP A 422 -18.47 24.97 13.19
C ASP A 422 -17.28 24.01 13.20
N ARG A 423 -17.21 23.08 12.23
CA ARG A 423 -16.19 22.05 12.08
C ARG A 423 -15.42 22.14 10.76
N ILE A 424 -15.48 23.31 10.14
CA ILE A 424 -14.76 23.61 8.90
C ILE A 424 -13.57 24.47 9.28
N VAL A 425 -12.39 24.06 8.83
CA VAL A 425 -11.16 24.83 9.02
C VAL A 425 -10.76 25.39 7.69
N GLU A 426 -10.93 26.70 7.54
CA GLU A 426 -10.49 27.41 6.33
C GLU A 426 -8.96 27.42 6.29
N LEU A 427 -8.36 26.48 5.57
CA LEU A 427 -6.95 26.56 5.23
C LEU A 427 -6.80 27.54 4.07
N ARG A 428 -5.89 28.51 4.15
CA ARG A 428 -5.40 29.27 2.99
C ARG A 428 -3.91 29.03 2.83
N ALA A 429 -3.48 28.64 1.64
CA ALA A 429 -2.07 28.51 1.31
C ALA A 429 -1.67 29.54 0.27
N ALA A 430 -0.56 30.24 0.55
CA ALA A 430 -0.01 31.24 -0.34
C ALA A 430 1.48 30.99 -0.60
N ASP A 431 1.89 31.31 -1.82
CA ASP A 431 3.29 31.36 -2.24
C ASP A 431 4.00 32.58 -1.59
N PRO A 432 5.33 32.75 -1.79
CA PRO A 432 6.06 33.88 -1.23
C PRO A 432 5.52 35.25 -1.65
N GLU A 433 4.87 35.34 -2.81
CA GLU A 433 4.24 36.55 -3.34
C GLU A 433 2.80 36.76 -2.86
N GLY A 434 2.26 35.85 -2.04
CA GLY A 434 0.90 35.92 -1.51
C GLY A 434 -0.18 35.35 -2.43
N ARG A 435 0.18 34.68 -3.53
CA ARG A 435 -0.75 34.07 -4.49
C ARG A 435 -1.14 32.66 -4.04
N GLY A 436 -2.35 32.23 -4.34
CA GLY A 436 -2.80 30.86 -4.04
C GLY A 436 -1.96 29.79 -4.73
N ILE A 437 -1.80 28.63 -4.08
CA ILE A 437 -1.03 27.50 -4.61
C ILE A 437 -2.00 26.40 -5.08
N PRO A 438 -2.30 26.29 -6.40
CA PRO A 438 -3.31 25.36 -6.90
C PRO A 438 -2.87 23.88 -6.87
N ASP A 439 -1.56 23.61 -6.79
CA ASP A 439 -1.00 22.25 -6.76
C ASP A 439 -0.70 21.74 -5.35
N LEU A 440 -1.29 22.38 -4.33
CA LEU A 440 -1.06 22.03 -2.93
C LEU A 440 -1.71 20.70 -2.56
N GLN A 441 -0.91 19.82 -1.96
CA GLN A 441 -1.37 18.60 -1.32
C GLN A 441 -1.31 18.80 0.19
N VAL A 442 -2.37 18.43 0.90
CA VAL A 442 -2.46 18.59 2.35
C VAL A 442 -2.72 17.25 3.00
N TRP A 443 -1.97 17.00 4.07
CA TRP A 443 -2.10 15.85 4.95
C TRP A 443 -2.33 16.32 6.37
N VAL A 444 -3.21 15.62 7.07
CA VAL A 444 -3.39 15.74 8.51
C VAL A 444 -2.65 14.57 9.14
N GLN A 445 -1.81 14.84 10.13
CA GLN A 445 -1.09 13.83 10.90
C GLN A 445 -1.49 13.94 12.38
N ARG A 446 -1.66 12.79 13.02
CA ARG A 446 -1.86 12.66 14.46
C ARG A 446 -0.53 12.30 15.09
N GLU A 447 -0.14 13.01 16.15
CA GLU A 447 0.95 12.58 17.03
C GLU A 447 0.33 12.08 18.33
N ALA A 448 0.37 10.76 18.55
CA ALA A 448 0.15 10.22 19.89
C ALA A 448 1.40 10.45 20.74
N GLU A 449 1.24 10.58 22.06
CA GLU A 449 2.35 10.82 22.99
C GLU A 449 3.30 9.61 23.02
N ASP A 450 2.75 8.38 22.91
CA ASP A 450 3.50 7.12 23.13
C ASP A 450 3.65 6.20 21.91
N ALA A 451 3.02 6.50 20.75
CA ALA A 451 3.10 5.62 19.57
C ALA A 451 4.02 6.20 18.50
N ALA A 452 5.09 5.47 18.17
CA ALA A 452 6.05 5.84 17.13
C ALA A 452 5.46 5.86 15.71
N ASP A 453 4.35 5.14 15.45
CA ASP A 453 3.97 4.80 14.07
C ASP A 453 2.52 5.07 13.63
N ASP A 454 1.66 5.63 14.47
CA ASP A 454 0.23 5.73 14.11
C ASP A 454 -0.08 7.02 13.32
N GLN A 455 0.35 7.06 12.05
CA GLN A 455 0.09 8.16 11.10
C GLN A 455 -1.20 7.91 10.30
N GLY A 456 -2.33 8.40 10.80
CA GLY A 456 -3.55 8.51 9.99
C GLY A 456 -3.43 9.63 8.97
N VAL A 457 -3.09 9.30 7.72
CA VAL A 457 -2.89 10.29 6.65
C VAL A 457 -4.18 10.50 5.84
N VAL A 458 -4.76 11.70 5.90
CA VAL A 458 -5.90 12.09 5.04
C VAL A 458 -5.42 13.08 4.00
N VAL A 459 -5.43 12.68 2.72
CA VAL A 459 -5.13 13.56 1.59
C VAL A 459 -6.37 14.35 1.22
N VAL A 460 -6.30 15.67 1.27
CA VAL A 460 -7.43 16.53 0.89
C VAL A 460 -7.11 17.29 -0.40
N PRO A 461 -7.91 17.13 -1.47
CA PRO A 461 -7.77 17.94 -2.68
C PRO A 461 -8.27 19.37 -2.43
N MET A 462 -7.56 20.37 -2.95
CA MET A 462 -7.92 21.80 -2.83
C MET A 462 -8.71 22.29 -4.04
N ASP A 463 -9.55 23.31 -3.83
CA ASP A 463 -10.21 24.09 -4.87
C ASP A 463 -9.34 25.28 -5.33
N GLU A 464 -9.73 25.96 -6.43
CA GLU A 464 -9.01 27.11 -7.02
C GLU A 464 -8.81 28.27 -6.04
N VAL A 465 -9.66 28.39 -5.02
CA VAL A 465 -9.65 29.51 -4.06
C VAL A 465 -8.73 29.22 -2.87
N GLY A 466 -8.14 28.02 -2.86
CA GLY A 466 -7.20 27.62 -1.85
C GLY A 466 -7.86 27.44 -0.49
N VAL A 467 -9.14 27.03 -0.44
CA VAL A 467 -9.87 26.75 0.82
C VAL A 467 -9.99 25.24 1.01
N LEU A 468 -9.41 24.73 2.09
CA LEU A 468 -9.57 23.33 2.49
C LEU A 468 -10.81 23.19 3.39
N TRP A 469 -11.64 22.16 3.18
CA TRP A 469 -12.93 22.02 3.88
C TRP A 469 -13.02 20.86 4.89
N HIS A 470 -11.90 20.20 5.26
CA HIS A 470 -11.95 18.78 5.67
C HIS A 470 -11.10 18.33 6.88
N LEU A 471 -10.63 19.20 7.77
CA LEU A 471 -9.69 18.76 8.82
C LEU A 471 -10.34 18.07 10.03
N VAL A 472 -11.60 18.38 10.37
CA VAL A 472 -12.20 17.89 11.62
C VAL A 472 -12.61 16.41 11.55
N HIS A 473 -12.91 15.86 10.38
CA HIS A 473 -13.27 14.43 10.27
C HIS A 473 -12.11 13.47 10.44
N ALA A 474 -10.90 13.88 10.02
CA ALA A 474 -9.69 13.14 10.34
C ALA A 474 -9.52 13.04 11.87
N ALA A 475 -9.86 14.11 12.60
CA ALA A 475 -9.65 14.18 14.04
C ALA A 475 -10.53 13.21 14.85
N GLU A 476 -11.81 13.08 14.51
CA GLU A 476 -12.75 12.24 15.27
C GLU A 476 -12.46 10.73 15.14
N ARG A 477 -11.94 10.25 13.99
CA ARG A 477 -11.60 8.82 13.79
C ARG A 477 -10.50 8.34 14.73
N LEU A 478 -9.76 9.27 15.28
CA LEU A 478 -8.41 9.06 15.76
C LEU A 478 -8.29 9.31 17.27
N GLY A 479 -9.42 9.52 17.96
CA GLY A 479 -9.49 9.66 19.44
C GLY A 479 -9.03 11.03 19.96
N PRO A 480 -9.19 11.29 21.27
CA PRO A 480 -8.68 12.51 21.90
C PRO A 480 -7.14 12.52 21.79
N ALA A 481 -6.62 13.38 20.92
CA ALA A 481 -5.18 13.50 20.68
C ALA A 481 -4.51 14.51 21.63
N VAL A 482 -3.19 14.37 21.80
CA VAL A 482 -2.36 15.34 22.52
C VAL A 482 -1.83 16.42 21.56
N LYS A 483 -1.58 16.15 20.26
CA LYS A 483 -1.24 17.16 19.21
C LYS A 483 -1.64 16.74 17.78
N TRP A 484 -2.14 17.68 16.96
CA TRP A 484 -2.38 17.50 15.53
C TRP A 484 -1.41 18.33 14.69
N ARG A 485 -1.01 17.80 13.53
CA ARG A 485 -0.12 18.51 12.60
C ARG A 485 -0.71 18.49 11.19
N LEU A 486 -0.81 19.66 10.59
CA LEU A 486 -1.15 19.82 9.19
C LEU A 486 0.15 19.93 8.39
N ARG A 487 0.38 19.01 7.46
CA ARG A 487 1.49 19.03 6.50
C ARG A 487 0.94 19.43 5.14
N ALA A 488 1.58 20.35 4.45
CA ALA A 488 1.24 20.68 3.08
C ALA A 488 2.48 20.69 2.20
N THR A 489 2.36 20.18 0.98
CA THR A 489 3.46 20.05 0.02
C THR A 489 3.00 20.60 -1.32
N SER A 490 3.86 21.41 -1.92
CA SER A 490 3.73 21.88 -3.30
C SER A 490 4.95 21.46 -4.09
N PRO A 491 4.78 20.90 -5.30
CA PRO A 491 5.88 20.66 -6.23
C PRO A 491 6.72 21.90 -6.57
N ARG A 492 6.22 23.12 -6.30
CA ARG A 492 6.91 24.39 -6.58
C ARG A 492 7.56 25.05 -5.38
N HIS A 493 7.07 24.75 -4.18
CA HIS A 493 7.49 25.44 -2.95
C HIS A 493 7.97 24.51 -1.84
N GLY A 494 7.99 23.20 -2.06
CA GLY A 494 8.41 22.21 -1.06
C GLY A 494 7.33 21.92 -0.04
N GLN A 495 7.69 21.70 1.22
CA GLN A 495 6.78 21.26 2.27
C GLN A 495 6.79 22.17 3.49
N ILE A 496 5.61 22.54 3.97
CA ILE A 496 5.38 23.21 5.26
C ILE A 496 4.62 22.29 6.20
N ALA A 497 4.84 22.40 7.51
CA ALA A 497 4.03 21.74 8.51
C ALA A 497 3.70 22.72 9.64
N ARG A 498 2.45 22.69 10.14
CA ARG A 498 1.95 23.57 11.20
C ARG A 498 1.16 22.74 12.21
N GLU A 499 1.32 23.05 13.49
CA GLU A 499 0.47 22.48 14.54
C GLU A 499 -0.96 23.00 14.37
N TYR A 500 -1.92 22.12 14.62
CA TYR A 500 -3.34 22.35 14.39
C TYR A 500 -4.10 21.92 15.65
N ASP A 501 -5.12 22.68 16.03
CA ASP A 501 -6.09 22.28 17.06
C ASP A 501 -7.46 22.09 16.40
N PRO A 502 -7.98 20.86 16.29
CA PRO A 502 -9.28 20.60 15.70
C PRO A 502 -10.47 21.18 16.45
N SER A 503 -10.28 21.58 17.71
CA SER A 503 -11.31 22.26 18.49
C SER A 503 -11.39 23.76 18.18
N SER A 504 -10.36 24.31 17.54
CA SER A 504 -10.34 25.71 17.11
C SER A 504 -10.98 25.86 15.73
N ALA A 505 -12.04 26.67 15.63
CA ALA A 505 -12.63 27.08 14.35
C ALA A 505 -11.75 28.11 13.63
N GLU A 506 -10.44 27.90 13.64
CA GLU A 506 -9.46 28.86 13.15
C GLU A 506 -9.27 28.76 11.64
N LYS A 507 -9.05 29.92 11.04
CA LYS A 507 -8.49 30.04 9.70
C LYS A 507 -6.99 29.73 9.77
N ILE A 508 -6.55 28.66 9.11
CA ILE A 508 -5.13 28.30 9.06
C ILE A 508 -4.51 28.95 7.83
N GLU A 509 -3.56 29.86 8.03
CA GLU A 509 -2.74 30.38 6.92
C GLU A 509 -1.41 29.64 6.83
N LEU A 510 -1.10 29.08 5.66
CA LEU A 510 0.20 28.53 5.30
C LEU A 510 0.87 29.48 4.32
N ARG A 511 2.02 30.04 4.69
CA ARG A 511 2.83 30.86 3.79
C ARG A 511 4.09 30.08 3.45
N PHE A 512 4.20 29.68 2.20
CA PHE A 512 5.39 29.01 1.72
C PHE A 512 6.52 30.04 1.57
N ALA A 513 7.71 29.64 1.99
CA ALA A 513 8.93 30.37 1.66
C ALA A 513 9.35 30.05 0.22
N GLU A 514 10.25 30.86 -0.34
CA GLU A 514 10.92 30.52 -1.59
C GLU A 514 11.65 29.17 -1.41
N GLY A 515 11.37 28.23 -2.31
CA GLY A 515 11.90 26.88 -2.22
C GLY A 515 13.42 26.84 -2.43
N ALA A 516 14.10 26.00 -1.67
CA ALA A 516 15.48 25.61 -1.87
C ALA A 516 15.59 24.49 -2.91
N ARG A 517 16.55 24.57 -3.82
CA ARG A 517 16.95 23.49 -4.74
C ARG A 517 18.35 23.04 -4.36
N LEU A 518 18.55 21.75 -4.18
CA LEU A 518 19.81 21.12 -3.85
C LEU A 518 20.39 20.44 -5.09
N GLU A 519 21.57 20.87 -5.52
CA GLU A 519 22.44 20.13 -6.44
C GLU A 519 23.48 19.38 -5.61
N ALA A 520 23.38 18.04 -5.56
CA ALA A 520 24.38 17.19 -4.94
C ALA A 520 25.29 16.59 -6.00
N GLU A 521 26.59 16.62 -5.77
CA GLU A 521 27.59 16.03 -6.64
C GLU A 521 28.32 14.88 -5.94
N LEU A 522 28.40 13.75 -6.62
CA LEU A 522 29.02 12.53 -6.17
C LEU A 522 29.65 11.78 -7.37
N PRO A 523 30.90 12.11 -7.75
CA PRO A 523 31.52 11.71 -9.02
C PRO A 523 31.69 10.20 -9.29
N GLN A 524 31.30 9.32 -8.35
CA GLN A 524 31.51 7.87 -8.43
C GLN A 524 30.24 7.06 -8.11
N ALA A 525 29.06 7.67 -8.13
CA ALA A 525 27.86 7.07 -7.57
C ALA A 525 26.78 6.74 -8.61
N ARG A 526 27.17 5.99 -9.65
CA ARG A 526 26.21 5.47 -10.62
C ARG A 526 25.24 4.52 -9.90
N GLY A 527 23.94 4.82 -9.98
CA GLY A 527 22.89 4.02 -9.33
C GLY A 527 22.74 4.23 -7.83
N ALA A 528 23.42 5.24 -7.25
CA ALA A 528 23.13 5.67 -5.89
C ALA A 528 21.88 6.56 -5.84
N GLN A 529 21.28 6.62 -4.68
CA GLN A 529 20.12 7.43 -4.38
C GLN A 529 20.48 8.48 -3.34
N LEU A 530 20.15 9.73 -3.62
CA LEU A 530 20.16 10.82 -2.66
C LEU A 530 18.83 10.81 -1.90
N VAL A 531 18.88 10.75 -0.58
CA VAL A 531 17.73 10.87 0.31
C VAL A 531 17.94 12.09 1.20
N VAL A 532 16.93 12.94 1.31
CA VAL A 532 16.97 14.15 2.12
C VAL A 532 15.95 14.01 3.23
N GLU A 533 16.43 14.00 4.48
CA GLU A 533 15.63 13.84 5.69
C GLU A 533 15.70 15.10 6.54
N ARG A 534 14.66 15.40 7.34
CA ARG A 534 14.75 16.42 8.39
C ARG A 534 15.32 15.80 9.65
N PRO A 535 16.31 16.44 10.31
CA PRO A 535 16.84 15.96 11.56
C PRO A 535 15.73 15.91 12.63
N PRO A 536 15.79 14.93 13.55
CA PRO A 536 14.83 14.85 14.64
C PRO A 536 14.89 16.09 15.52
N ARG A 537 13.74 16.48 16.08
CA ARG A 537 13.67 17.63 16.98
C ARG A 537 14.28 17.25 18.33
N PRO A 538 14.99 18.15 19.01
CA PRO A 538 15.58 17.87 20.33
C PRO A 538 14.55 17.37 21.37
N GLU A 539 13.31 17.84 21.25
CA GLU A 539 12.21 17.52 22.15
C GLU A 539 11.64 16.11 21.93
N ARG A 540 11.92 15.47 20.80
CA ARG A 540 11.43 14.13 20.46
C ARG A 540 12.46 13.41 19.58
N PRO A 541 13.24 12.46 20.14
CA PRO A 541 14.26 11.70 19.40
C PRO A 541 13.62 10.64 18.47
N ALA A 542 12.58 11.03 17.71
CA ALA A 542 11.97 10.20 16.68
C ALA A 542 12.96 9.95 15.53
N GLU A 543 12.64 9.01 14.64
CA GLU A 543 13.41 8.82 13.42
C GLU A 543 13.36 10.08 12.53
N PRO A 544 14.44 10.38 11.78
CA PRO A 544 14.45 11.50 10.85
C PRO A 544 13.38 11.34 9.77
N GLU A 545 12.66 12.42 9.45
CA GLU A 545 11.55 12.42 8.49
C GLU A 545 12.10 12.51 7.06
N GLN A 546 11.90 11.50 6.23
CA GLN A 546 12.24 11.57 4.81
C GLN A 546 11.36 12.62 4.10
N VAL A 547 12.00 13.61 3.47
CA VAL A 547 11.33 14.73 2.78
C VAL A 547 11.36 14.56 1.26
N ALA A 548 12.47 14.06 0.73
CA ALA A 548 12.62 13.86 -0.71
C ALA A 548 13.68 12.79 -1.02
N GLN A 549 13.63 12.27 -2.25
CA GLN A 549 14.64 11.36 -2.77
C GLN A 549 14.79 11.51 -4.29
N CYS A 550 16.00 11.31 -4.82
CA CYS A 550 16.26 11.22 -6.25
C CYS A 550 17.50 10.36 -6.52
N GLU A 551 17.67 9.88 -7.75
CA GLU A 551 18.86 9.13 -8.14
C GLU A 551 19.94 10.07 -8.68
N PHE A 552 21.20 9.68 -8.52
CA PHE A 552 22.30 10.36 -9.20
C PHE A 552 22.35 9.95 -10.68
N ASP A 553 22.57 10.92 -11.57
CA ASP A 553 22.75 10.68 -13.00
C ASP A 553 24.11 10.02 -13.32
N GLU A 554 24.37 9.76 -14.60
CA GLU A 554 25.64 9.15 -15.04
C GLU A 554 26.87 10.02 -14.78
N GLY A 555 26.68 11.34 -14.63
CA GLY A 555 27.71 12.30 -14.25
C GLY A 555 27.90 12.45 -12.74
N GLY A 556 27.16 11.67 -11.93
CA GLY A 556 27.20 11.76 -10.49
C GLY A 556 26.50 13.01 -9.94
N ARG A 557 25.51 13.56 -10.64
CA ARG A 557 24.75 14.73 -10.17
C ARG A 557 23.33 14.34 -9.80
N ALA A 558 22.83 14.92 -8.72
CA ALA A 558 21.45 14.76 -8.27
C ALA A 558 20.85 16.15 -8.03
N LEU A 559 19.74 16.44 -8.71
CA LEU A 559 18.99 17.69 -8.54
C LEU A 559 17.71 17.39 -7.76
N LEU A 560 17.60 17.98 -6.58
CA LEU A 560 16.48 17.74 -5.67
C LEU A 560 15.85 19.06 -5.25
N GLY A 561 14.53 19.11 -5.26
CA GLY A 561 13.77 20.26 -4.82
C GLY A 561 12.56 20.53 -5.70
N PRO A 562 11.75 21.53 -5.33
CA PRO A 562 11.97 22.49 -4.25
C PRO A 562 11.75 21.88 -2.85
N LEU A 563 12.58 22.30 -1.89
CA LEU A 563 12.54 21.98 -0.47
C LEU A 563 12.26 23.25 0.35
N ALA A 564 11.76 23.13 1.57
CA ALA A 564 11.73 24.28 2.46
C ALA A 564 13.17 24.64 2.89
N PRO A 565 13.51 25.92 3.09
CA PRO A 565 14.77 26.31 3.73
C PRO A 565 14.88 25.75 5.16
N GLY A 566 16.09 25.40 5.61
CA GLY A 566 16.35 24.89 6.96
C GLY A 566 17.44 23.82 7.01
N ARG A 567 17.57 23.16 8.17
CA ARG A 567 18.54 22.09 8.41
C ARG A 567 18.02 20.74 7.92
N TYR A 568 18.87 19.98 7.24
CA TYR A 568 18.55 18.68 6.65
C TYR A 568 19.70 17.69 6.85
N LEU A 569 19.36 16.41 6.93
CA LEU A 569 20.30 15.30 6.79
C LEU A 569 20.22 14.80 5.35
N VAL A 570 21.32 14.90 4.63
CA VAL A 570 21.48 14.27 3.32
C VAL A 570 22.10 12.91 3.51
N ARG A 571 21.47 11.89 2.94
CA ARG A 571 21.92 10.52 2.98
C ARG A 571 22.14 10.02 1.57
N VAL A 572 23.21 9.27 1.36
CA VAL A 572 23.46 8.54 0.12
C VAL A 572 23.22 7.08 0.38
N GLU A 573 22.34 6.50 -0.41
CA GLU A 573 21.96 5.11 -0.37
C GLU A 573 22.45 4.38 -1.62
N LEU A 574 23.05 3.21 -1.45
CA LEU A 574 23.38 2.33 -2.58
C LEU A 574 22.33 1.25 -2.69
N ARG A 575 21.73 1.11 -3.87
CA ARG A 575 20.74 0.05 -4.13
C ARG A 575 21.44 -1.24 -4.53
N PHE A 576 21.07 -2.34 -3.86
CA PHE A 576 21.50 -3.68 -4.22
C PHE A 576 20.48 -4.39 -5.10
N HIS A 577 19.20 -4.14 -4.84
CA HIS A 577 18.07 -4.60 -5.65
C HIS A 577 16.87 -3.65 -5.48
N ARG A 578 15.71 -3.99 -6.04
CA ARG A 578 14.52 -3.10 -6.09
C ARG A 578 14.03 -2.63 -4.71
N TRP A 579 14.27 -3.39 -3.65
CA TRP A 579 13.69 -3.14 -2.31
C TRP A 579 14.73 -2.92 -1.21
N ASN A 580 16.02 -3.02 -1.51
CA ASN A 580 17.09 -2.94 -0.52
C ASN A 580 18.10 -1.87 -0.89
N SER A 581 18.33 -0.98 0.08
CA SER A 581 19.40 0.00 0.05
C SER A 581 20.21 -0.03 1.34
N ILE A 582 21.47 0.40 1.24
CA ILE A 582 22.31 0.67 2.41
C ILE A 582 22.71 2.14 2.42
N SER A 583 22.59 2.79 3.58
CA SER A 583 23.14 4.12 3.78
C SER A 583 24.68 4.04 3.86
N VAL A 584 25.36 4.71 2.94
CA VAL A 584 26.83 4.77 2.90
C VAL A 584 27.39 6.12 3.33
N LEU A 585 26.60 7.18 3.25
CA LEU A 585 27.03 8.52 3.66
C LEU A 585 25.85 9.23 4.31
N GLN A 586 26.11 9.94 5.41
CA GLN A 586 25.18 10.87 5.99
C GLN A 586 25.90 12.19 6.28
N ARG A 587 25.28 13.31 5.92
CA ARG A 587 25.84 14.65 6.12
C ARG A 587 24.73 15.64 6.45
N GLU A 588 24.93 16.42 7.50
CA GLU A 588 24.04 17.54 7.78
C GLU A 588 24.37 18.72 6.85
N ILE A 589 23.33 19.34 6.30
CA ILE A 589 23.40 20.55 5.48
C ILE A 589 22.36 21.57 5.95
N GLU A 590 22.61 22.84 5.62
CA GLU A 590 21.65 23.92 5.80
C GLU A 590 21.27 24.45 4.41
N LEU A 591 19.98 24.42 4.09
CA LEU A 591 19.43 24.90 2.84
C LEU A 591 18.91 26.32 3.01
N VAL A 592 19.35 27.22 2.13
CA VAL A 592 18.82 28.57 1.98
C VAL A 592 17.84 28.65 0.80
N PRO A 593 16.95 29.65 0.72
CA PRO A 593 16.12 29.86 -0.46
C PRO A 593 16.94 29.93 -1.76
N GLY A 594 16.43 29.36 -2.85
CA GLY A 594 17.12 29.33 -4.15
C GLY A 594 18.05 28.14 -4.33
N ALA A 595 19.14 28.31 -5.09
CA ALA A 595 20.05 27.22 -5.44
C ALA A 595 21.10 26.95 -4.35
N ASN A 596 21.26 25.69 -3.97
CA ASN A 596 22.21 25.17 -3.01
C ASN A 596 23.04 24.08 -3.70
N ARG A 597 24.33 23.98 -3.39
CA ARG A 597 25.20 22.93 -3.93
C ARG A 597 25.95 22.24 -2.80
N VAL A 598 26.02 20.91 -2.84
CA VAL A 598 26.79 20.10 -1.89
C VAL A 598 27.65 19.10 -2.64
N GLU A 599 28.95 19.12 -2.34
CA GLU A 599 29.88 18.09 -2.82
C GLU A 599 29.94 16.97 -1.78
N LEU A 600 29.67 15.74 -2.22
CA LEU A 600 29.65 14.54 -1.42
C LEU A 600 30.80 13.63 -1.86
N ALA A 601 31.35 12.87 -0.92
CA ALA A 601 32.39 11.89 -1.18
C ALA A 601 31.96 10.55 -0.57
N LEU A 602 31.97 9.48 -1.38
CA LEU A 602 31.72 8.14 -0.86
C LEU A 602 32.85 7.75 0.11
N PRO A 603 32.54 7.14 1.25
CA PRO A 603 33.58 6.51 2.04
C PRO A 603 34.16 5.30 1.27
N PRO A 604 35.30 4.77 1.71
CA PRO A 604 35.79 3.49 1.20
C PRO A 604 34.71 2.41 1.33
N LEU A 605 34.45 1.72 0.22
CA LEU A 605 33.54 0.60 0.16
C LEU A 605 34.34 -0.70 0.02
N TYR A 606 33.78 -1.79 0.54
CA TYR A 606 34.41 -3.10 0.60
C TYR A 606 33.55 -4.16 -0.07
N SER A 607 34.21 -5.21 -0.54
CA SER A 607 33.54 -6.42 -1.04
C SER A 607 33.78 -7.58 -0.10
N VAL A 608 32.76 -8.42 0.07
CA VAL A 608 32.79 -9.61 0.91
C VAL A 608 32.23 -10.78 0.14
N GLN A 609 33.00 -11.86 0.07
CA GLN A 609 32.55 -13.13 -0.46
C GLN A 609 31.95 -13.98 0.66
N LEU A 610 30.70 -14.40 0.48
CA LEU A 610 30.00 -15.29 1.38
C LEU A 610 29.96 -16.69 0.77
N SER A 611 30.26 -17.72 1.56
CA SER A 611 30.14 -19.11 1.16
C SER A 611 29.33 -19.88 2.20
N ALA A 612 28.23 -20.53 1.79
CA ALA A 612 27.51 -21.47 2.62
C ALA A 612 27.94 -22.91 2.31
N LEU A 613 28.33 -23.66 3.34
CA LEU A 613 28.73 -25.06 3.18
C LEU A 613 27.52 -26.00 3.27
N GLY A 614 27.50 -27.04 2.44
CA GLY A 614 26.49 -28.11 2.47
C GLY A 614 25.80 -28.34 1.11
N PRO A 615 25.18 -29.52 0.90
CA PRO A 615 24.58 -29.90 -0.38
C PRO A 615 23.35 -29.05 -0.76
N GLU A 616 22.69 -28.43 0.21
CA GLU A 616 21.52 -27.56 0.00
C GLU A 616 21.90 -26.08 -0.16
N ALA A 617 23.18 -25.73 -0.04
CA ALA A 617 23.65 -24.36 -0.14
C ALA A 617 23.55 -23.79 -1.56
N SER A 618 23.38 -24.62 -2.60
CA SER A 618 23.38 -24.21 -4.00
C SER A 618 22.33 -23.15 -4.33
N THR A 619 21.23 -23.11 -3.59
CA THR A 619 20.15 -22.13 -3.73
C THR A 619 19.71 -21.69 -2.33
N GLY A 620 19.88 -20.42 -2.00
CA GLY A 620 19.49 -19.88 -0.68
C GLY A 620 19.49 -18.36 -0.70
N THR A 621 19.15 -17.74 0.43
CA THR A 621 19.17 -16.28 0.57
C THR A 621 19.99 -15.89 1.79
N VAL A 622 20.95 -14.99 1.60
CA VAL A 622 21.65 -14.30 2.68
C VAL A 622 20.84 -13.07 3.06
N TYR A 623 20.46 -12.94 4.31
CA TYR A 623 20.01 -11.70 4.92
C TYR A 623 21.18 -11.00 5.59
N LEU A 624 21.37 -9.70 5.34
CA LEU A 624 22.47 -8.94 5.96
C LEU A 624 21.90 -7.76 6.74
N SER A 625 22.11 -7.69 8.05
CA SER A 625 21.85 -6.47 8.82
C SER A 625 23.15 -5.71 9.02
N HIS A 626 23.18 -4.44 8.62
CA HIS A 626 24.27 -3.51 8.88
C HIS A 626 23.88 -2.61 10.04
N ARG A 627 24.69 -2.63 11.12
CA ARG A 627 24.56 -1.66 12.21
C ARG A 627 25.59 -0.57 12.01
N SER A 628 25.13 0.59 11.56
CA SER A 628 25.98 1.77 11.41
C SER A 628 26.51 2.26 12.78
N SER A 629 27.60 3.01 12.78
CA SER A 629 28.11 3.67 13.99
C SER A 629 27.11 4.64 14.61
N GLU A 630 26.11 5.08 13.84
CA GLU A 630 25.04 5.99 14.26
C GLU A 630 23.82 5.21 14.82
N GLY A 631 23.92 3.89 14.98
CA GLY A 631 22.88 3.06 15.59
C GLY A 631 21.73 2.69 14.67
N ARG A 632 21.72 3.18 13.43
CA ARG A 632 20.71 2.81 12.43
C ARG A 632 21.03 1.43 11.85
N GLU A 633 20.02 0.57 11.80
CA GLU A 633 20.10 -0.77 11.19
C GLU A 633 19.58 -0.73 9.74
N SER A 634 20.27 -1.38 8.82
CA SER A 634 19.81 -1.56 7.43
C SER A 634 19.83 -3.04 7.08
N ALA A 635 18.73 -3.56 6.52
CA ALA A 635 18.58 -4.98 6.23
C ALA A 635 18.54 -5.28 4.72
N PHE A 636 19.43 -6.18 4.34
CA PHE A 636 19.73 -6.79 3.06
C PHE A 636 19.15 -8.15 2.76
N THR A 637 18.90 -8.50 1.51
CA THR A 637 18.79 -9.87 1.00
C THR A 637 19.58 -10.02 -0.28
N VAL A 638 20.40 -11.07 -0.36
CA VAL A 638 21.20 -11.42 -1.53
C VAL A 638 21.07 -12.92 -1.79
N PRO A 639 20.68 -13.34 -3.00
CA PRO A 639 20.58 -14.76 -3.32
C PRO A 639 21.98 -15.41 -3.33
N LEU A 640 22.04 -16.66 -2.90
CA LEU A 640 23.20 -17.52 -3.09
C LEU A 640 23.12 -18.16 -4.49
N GLU A 641 24.23 -18.08 -5.22
CA GLU A 641 24.48 -18.77 -6.47
C GLU A 641 25.57 -19.83 -6.21
N GLU A 642 25.24 -21.11 -6.40
CA GLU A 642 26.17 -22.22 -6.16
C GLU A 642 26.75 -22.22 -4.72
N GLY A 643 25.96 -21.78 -3.74
CA GLY A 643 26.42 -21.67 -2.35
C GLY A 643 27.29 -20.47 -2.07
N ARG A 644 27.40 -19.52 -2.99
CA ARG A 644 28.20 -18.30 -2.83
C ARG A 644 27.36 -17.06 -3.08
N ALA A 645 27.68 -15.98 -2.38
CA ALA A 645 27.20 -14.64 -2.70
C ALA A 645 28.38 -13.67 -2.66
N GLN A 646 28.43 -12.74 -3.60
CA GLN A 646 29.38 -11.64 -3.58
C GLN A 646 28.62 -10.38 -3.19
N LEU A 647 28.97 -9.83 -2.04
CA LEU A 647 28.51 -8.52 -1.59
C LEU A 647 29.54 -7.49 -2.02
N GLU A 648 29.14 -6.50 -2.78
CA GLU A 648 30.00 -5.38 -3.15
C GLU A 648 29.53 -4.10 -2.44
N ASN A 649 30.30 -3.02 -2.54
CA ASN A 649 29.83 -1.70 -2.13
C ASN A 649 29.38 -1.57 -0.66
N LEU A 650 29.97 -2.36 0.25
CA LEU A 650 29.65 -2.32 1.68
C LEU A 650 30.46 -1.21 2.38
N PRO A 651 29.83 -0.31 3.15
CA PRO A 651 30.57 0.64 3.98
C PRO A 651 31.35 -0.07 5.11
N ALA A 652 32.26 0.64 5.77
CA ALA A 652 32.84 0.17 7.02
C ALA A 652 31.74 0.05 8.10
N GLY A 653 31.75 -1.02 8.90
CA GLY A 653 30.70 -1.23 9.89
C GLY A 653 30.69 -2.64 10.48
N ARG A 654 29.74 -2.87 11.39
CA ARG A 654 29.44 -4.20 11.94
C ARG A 654 28.24 -4.78 11.21
N TYR A 655 28.35 -6.05 10.87
CA TYR A 655 27.36 -6.76 10.07
C TYR A 655 26.95 -8.05 10.75
N ASP A 656 25.65 -8.32 10.69
CA ASP A 656 25.04 -9.61 11.02
C ASP A 656 24.54 -10.25 9.73
N ALA A 657 25.18 -11.33 9.28
CA ALA A 657 24.69 -12.09 8.13
C ALA A 657 23.95 -13.34 8.60
N TYR A 658 22.85 -13.67 7.93
CA TYR A 658 22.04 -14.84 8.17
C TYR A 658 21.78 -15.57 6.85
N VAL A 659 21.93 -16.89 6.80
CA VAL A 659 21.55 -17.68 5.61
C VAL A 659 20.28 -18.45 5.89
N GLN A 660 19.30 -18.31 4.99
CA GLN A 660 18.11 -19.15 4.91
C GLN A 660 18.22 -20.04 3.67
N LEU A 661 18.17 -21.35 3.88
CA LEU A 661 18.14 -22.33 2.79
C LEU A 661 16.69 -22.83 2.59
N PRO A 662 16.22 -23.10 1.37
CA PRO A 662 14.81 -23.41 1.06
C PRO A 662 14.24 -24.62 1.80
N LYS A 663 15.10 -25.52 2.29
CA LYS A 663 14.72 -26.77 2.97
C LYS A 663 15.19 -26.83 4.42
N GLU A 664 15.93 -25.82 4.89
CA GLU A 664 16.35 -25.71 6.28
C GLU A 664 15.54 -24.60 6.95
N SER A 665 14.78 -24.97 7.97
CA SER A 665 14.15 -24.05 8.92
C SER A 665 15.18 -23.38 9.85
N SER A 666 16.38 -23.95 9.97
CA SER A 666 17.47 -23.33 10.73
C SER A 666 18.16 -22.19 9.98
N VAL A 667 18.22 -21.02 10.61
CA VAL A 667 18.96 -19.85 10.11
C VAL A 667 20.40 -19.88 10.63
N ARG A 668 21.39 -19.75 9.75
CA ARG A 668 22.82 -19.70 10.14
C ARG A 668 23.29 -18.27 10.26
N ARG A 669 23.81 -17.85 11.41
CA ARG A 669 24.28 -16.47 11.65
C ARG A 669 25.81 -16.37 11.72
N VAL A 670 26.37 -15.32 11.13
CA VAL A 670 27.77 -14.91 11.30
C VAL A 670 27.81 -13.40 11.53
N GLU A 671 28.49 -12.97 12.59
CA GLU A 671 28.79 -11.55 12.83
C GLU A 671 30.19 -11.24 12.29
N PHE A 672 30.36 -10.11 11.61
CA PHE A 672 31.66 -9.67 11.09
C PHE A 672 31.79 -8.14 11.06
N SER A 673 32.98 -7.65 10.74
CA SER A 673 33.25 -6.21 10.65
C SER A 673 34.08 -5.87 9.43
N LEU A 674 33.83 -4.68 8.88
CA LEU A 674 34.58 -4.12 7.75
C LEU A 674 35.28 -2.82 8.15
N PRO A 675 36.55 -2.62 7.73
CA PRO A 675 37.41 -3.62 7.07
C PRO A 675 37.80 -4.75 8.04
N GLY A 676 37.87 -6.01 7.57
CA GLY A 676 38.32 -7.11 8.42
C GLY A 676 38.07 -8.52 7.86
N ALA A 677 36.94 -8.73 7.19
CA ALA A 677 36.60 -10.01 6.56
C ALA A 677 36.41 -9.81 5.05
N ALA A 678 37.30 -10.39 4.23
CA ALA A 678 37.11 -10.45 2.78
C ALA A 678 36.30 -11.68 2.34
N GLU A 679 36.32 -12.73 3.16
CA GLU A 679 35.61 -13.99 2.92
C GLU A 679 34.98 -14.46 4.23
N LEU A 680 33.71 -14.87 4.16
CA LEU A 680 32.96 -15.45 5.28
C LEU A 680 32.39 -16.79 4.87
N VAL A 681 32.63 -17.78 5.71
CA VAL A 681 32.13 -19.13 5.51
C VAL A 681 31.07 -19.40 6.57
N PHE A 682 29.83 -19.61 6.15
CA PHE A 682 28.80 -20.11 7.04
C PHE A 682 29.10 -21.57 7.34
N PRO A 683 29.25 -21.95 8.62
CA PRO A 683 29.54 -23.33 8.98
C PRO A 683 28.43 -24.26 8.49
N GLU A 684 28.78 -25.53 8.27
CA GLU A 684 27.78 -26.59 8.09
C GLU A 684 26.86 -26.62 9.32
N PRO A 685 25.56 -26.93 9.14
CA PRO A 685 24.67 -27.05 10.27
C PRO A 685 25.19 -28.22 11.11
N SER A 686 25.54 -27.94 12.36
CA SER A 686 25.99 -28.99 13.26
C SER A 686 24.88 -30.04 13.35
N ARG A 687 25.14 -31.26 12.84
CA ARG A 687 24.22 -32.41 12.87
C ARG A 687 23.80 -32.83 14.30
N ALA A 688 24.25 -32.12 15.33
CA ALA A 688 24.17 -32.52 16.72
C ALA A 688 22.80 -32.31 17.41
N THR A 689 21.77 -31.74 16.78
CA THR A 689 20.43 -31.65 17.42
C THR A 689 19.28 -31.74 16.40
N ALA A 690 18.97 -32.95 15.93
CA ALA A 690 17.87 -33.22 14.99
C ALA A 690 16.48 -33.39 15.65
N ALA A 691 16.23 -32.84 16.84
CA ALA A 691 14.87 -32.89 17.40
C ALA A 691 14.01 -31.74 16.84
N PRO A 692 12.77 -32.03 16.40
CA PRO A 692 11.80 -30.99 16.06
C PRO A 692 11.45 -30.15 17.31
N GLY A 693 11.30 -28.83 17.14
CA GLY A 693 10.99 -27.90 18.22
C GLY A 693 11.20 -26.42 17.87
N LEU A 694 11.04 -25.52 18.85
CA LEU A 694 11.35 -24.08 18.70
C LEU A 694 12.74 -23.78 19.28
N ALA A 695 13.65 -23.26 18.46
CA ALA A 695 14.95 -22.84 18.94
C ALA A 695 14.87 -21.47 19.63
N LEU A 696 15.54 -21.35 20.78
CA LEU A 696 15.69 -20.10 21.52
C LEU A 696 16.92 -19.35 20.99
N ASP A 697 16.69 -18.28 20.22
CA ASP A 697 17.76 -17.54 19.52
C ASP A 697 18.45 -16.54 20.46
N LYS A 698 17.67 -15.75 21.19
CA LYS A 698 18.16 -14.79 22.18
C LYS A 698 17.36 -14.88 23.46
N ILE A 699 18.09 -14.93 24.56
CA ILE A 699 17.57 -14.81 25.92
C ILE A 699 18.47 -13.83 26.65
N ASP A 700 17.89 -12.74 27.15
CA ASP A 700 18.59 -11.86 28.07
C ASP A 700 18.85 -12.63 29.38
N PRO A 701 20.11 -12.85 29.79
CA PRO A 701 20.43 -13.57 31.02
C PRO A 701 19.84 -12.93 32.28
N SER A 702 19.56 -11.63 32.25
CA SER A 702 18.95 -10.89 33.35
C SER A 702 17.43 -11.00 33.37
N SER A 703 16.79 -11.44 32.28
CA SER A 703 15.35 -11.62 32.22
C SER A 703 14.89 -12.78 33.09
N ARG A 704 13.60 -12.79 33.44
CA ARG A 704 13.02 -13.87 34.24
C ARG A 704 13.13 -15.23 33.53
N ALA A 705 13.14 -15.26 32.19
CA ALA A 705 13.39 -16.46 31.39
C ALA A 705 14.84 -16.96 31.55
N GLY A 706 15.82 -16.06 31.50
CA GLY A 706 17.23 -16.38 31.76
C GLY A 706 17.47 -16.86 33.20
N GLN A 707 16.79 -16.24 34.18
CA GLN A 707 16.85 -16.65 35.58
C GLN A 707 16.25 -18.03 35.85
N LEU A 708 15.27 -18.46 35.05
CA LEU A 708 14.70 -19.82 35.07
C LEU A 708 15.59 -20.84 34.36
N GLY A 709 16.74 -20.40 33.86
CA GLY A 709 17.77 -21.25 33.32
C GLY A 709 17.63 -21.53 31.83
N LEU A 710 16.73 -20.86 31.10
CA LEU A 710 16.72 -20.91 29.63
C LEU A 710 17.97 -20.22 29.08
N GLN A 711 18.55 -20.77 28.01
CA GLN A 711 19.79 -20.29 27.40
C GLN A 711 19.66 -20.22 25.87
N PRO A 712 20.35 -19.28 25.20
CA PRO A 712 20.47 -19.29 23.75
C PRO A 712 20.96 -20.66 23.25
N GLY A 713 20.31 -21.21 22.23
CA GLY A 713 20.61 -22.53 21.66
C GLY A 713 19.79 -23.69 22.26
N ASP A 714 18.99 -23.44 23.29
CA ASP A 714 17.97 -24.38 23.75
C ASP A 714 16.91 -24.63 22.67
N VAL A 715 16.37 -25.85 22.62
CA VAL A 715 15.24 -26.21 21.74
C VAL A 715 14.04 -26.58 22.59
N LEU A 716 12.98 -25.79 22.57
CA LEU A 716 11.70 -26.15 23.16
C LEU A 716 11.09 -27.28 22.33
N VAL A 717 10.96 -28.46 22.94
CA VAL A 717 10.39 -29.67 22.32
C VAL A 717 9.00 -30.00 22.87
N GLY A 718 8.57 -29.32 23.94
CA GLY A 718 7.24 -29.52 24.52
C GLY A 718 6.79 -28.41 25.45
N ILE A 719 5.47 -28.20 25.57
CA ILE A 719 4.84 -27.26 26.52
C ILE A 719 3.64 -27.95 27.16
N ALA A 720 3.63 -27.99 28.50
CA ALA A 720 2.58 -28.62 29.31
C ALA A 720 2.24 -30.06 28.85
N GLY A 721 3.28 -30.85 28.58
CA GLY A 721 3.16 -32.24 28.13
C GLY A 721 2.71 -32.42 26.67
N ARG A 722 2.58 -31.33 25.90
CA ARG A 722 2.31 -31.39 24.45
C ARG A 722 3.63 -31.23 23.69
N SER A 723 3.92 -32.18 22.80
CA SER A 723 5.09 -32.16 21.92
C SER A 723 4.97 -31.02 20.90
N LEU A 724 6.10 -30.35 20.61
CA LEU A 724 6.22 -29.33 19.56
C LEU A 724 6.91 -29.97 18.35
N GLU A 725 6.11 -30.52 17.44
CA GLU A 725 6.64 -31.25 16.27
C GLU A 725 6.90 -30.34 15.06
N ASP A 726 6.24 -29.18 15.00
CA ASP A 726 6.41 -28.19 13.95
C ASP A 726 6.23 -26.74 14.48
N PRO A 727 6.81 -25.73 13.80
CA PRO A 727 6.74 -24.34 14.23
C PRO A 727 5.33 -23.75 14.30
N GLU A 728 4.40 -24.17 13.45
CA GLU A 728 3.03 -23.64 13.42
C GLU A 728 2.23 -24.13 14.60
N THR A 729 2.30 -25.43 14.91
CA THR A 729 1.73 -26.03 16.12
C THR A 729 2.33 -25.40 17.37
N ALA A 730 3.62 -25.10 17.36
CA ALA A 730 4.27 -24.49 18.50
C ALA A 730 3.84 -23.04 18.74
N TRP A 731 3.70 -22.24 17.68
CA TRP A 731 3.11 -20.90 17.76
C TRP A 731 1.64 -20.94 18.17
N ALA A 732 0.86 -21.87 17.61
CA ALA A 732 -0.53 -22.06 17.99
C ALA A 732 -0.66 -22.42 19.48
N ILE A 733 0.18 -23.32 20.00
CA ILE A 733 0.20 -23.69 21.42
C ILE A 733 0.62 -22.51 22.29
N LEU A 734 1.63 -21.72 21.90
CA LEU A 734 2.06 -20.54 22.65
C LEU A 734 0.99 -19.44 22.70
N LEU A 735 0.32 -19.17 21.58
CA LEU A 735 -0.77 -18.19 21.50
C LEU A 735 -2.05 -18.67 22.21
N ALA A 736 -2.29 -19.98 22.22
CA ALA A 736 -3.44 -20.60 22.86
C ALA A 736 -3.22 -20.87 24.36
N ALA A 737 -1.98 -21.08 24.80
CA ALA A 737 -1.62 -21.40 26.20
C ALA A 737 -2.27 -20.46 27.24
N PRO A 738 -2.34 -19.13 27.02
CA PRO A 738 -3.06 -18.20 27.89
C PRO A 738 -4.53 -18.54 28.13
N HIS A 739 -5.20 -19.16 27.14
CA HIS A 739 -6.64 -19.37 27.10
C HIS A 739 -7.07 -20.79 27.47
N PHE A 740 -6.20 -21.79 27.30
CA PHE A 740 -6.59 -23.21 27.45
C PHE A 740 -5.91 -23.94 28.62
N LEU A 741 -4.90 -23.37 29.26
CA LEU A 741 -4.16 -24.04 30.33
C LEU A 741 -4.43 -23.36 31.67
N GLU A 742 -5.17 -24.05 32.54
CA GLU A 742 -5.42 -23.65 33.93
C GLU A 742 -4.16 -23.92 34.79
N GLY A 743 -3.54 -22.87 35.36
CA GLY A 743 -2.36 -23.01 36.23
C GLY A 743 -1.54 -21.72 36.40
N GLU A 744 -0.72 -21.66 37.46
CA GLU A 744 0.21 -20.55 37.72
C GLU A 744 1.56 -20.72 36.99
N SER A 745 1.91 -21.95 36.60
CA SER A 745 3.15 -22.29 35.87
C SER A 745 2.96 -23.45 34.91
N TYR A 746 3.76 -23.50 33.86
CA TYR A 746 3.74 -24.54 32.83
C TYR A 746 5.10 -25.22 32.71
N ALA A 747 5.10 -26.56 32.60
CA ALA A 747 6.31 -27.32 32.32
C ALA A 747 6.71 -27.15 30.84
N LEU A 748 7.91 -26.63 30.61
CA LEU A 748 8.56 -26.57 29.30
C LEU A 748 9.56 -27.72 29.20
N GLU A 749 9.42 -28.54 28.16
CA GLU A 749 10.43 -29.52 27.81
C GLU A 749 11.43 -28.87 26.87
N VAL A 750 12.68 -28.73 27.31
CA VAL A 750 13.78 -28.10 26.59
C VAL A 750 14.84 -29.15 26.29
N GLN A 751 15.34 -29.19 25.07
CA GLN A 751 16.52 -29.95 24.73
C GLN A 751 17.76 -29.04 24.70
N ARG A 752 18.76 -29.36 25.52
CA ARG A 752 20.05 -28.68 25.61
C ARG A 752 21.18 -29.69 25.47
N GLY A 753 22.07 -29.51 24.48
CA GLY A 753 23.22 -30.40 24.28
C GLY A 753 22.83 -31.87 24.12
N GLY A 754 21.67 -32.15 23.53
CA GLY A 754 21.12 -33.50 23.37
C GLY A 754 20.34 -34.04 24.58
N GLN A 755 20.43 -33.42 25.75
CA GLN A 755 19.69 -33.80 26.96
C GLN A 755 18.33 -33.09 27.00
N ARG A 756 17.28 -33.79 27.43
CA ARG A 756 15.97 -33.18 27.74
C ARG A 756 15.95 -32.70 29.19
N LEU A 757 15.51 -31.48 29.39
CA LEU A 757 15.35 -30.77 30.64
C LEU A 757 13.89 -30.32 30.76
N GLU A 758 13.33 -30.37 31.96
CA GLU A 758 12.00 -29.84 32.24
C GLU A 758 12.15 -28.56 33.08
N LEU A 759 11.61 -27.45 32.60
CA LEU A 759 11.67 -26.15 33.25
C LEU A 759 10.26 -25.64 33.54
N ASN A 760 9.98 -25.20 34.76
CA ASN A 760 8.68 -24.64 35.11
C ASN A 760 8.66 -23.13 34.86
N LEU A 761 7.84 -22.69 33.90
CA LEU A 761 7.70 -21.28 33.52
C LEU A 761 6.40 -20.69 34.09
N PRO A 762 6.45 -19.64 34.93
CA PRO A 762 5.27 -18.88 35.33
C PRO A 762 4.42 -18.42 34.14
N ARG A 763 3.09 -18.48 34.27
CA ARG A 763 2.13 -18.12 33.21
C ARG A 763 2.36 -16.72 32.64
N GLU A 764 2.72 -15.78 33.51
CA GLU A 764 2.99 -14.38 33.17
C GLU A 764 4.07 -14.23 32.09
N LEU A 765 5.00 -15.18 31.98
CA LEU A 765 6.09 -15.13 31.00
C LEU A 765 5.68 -15.60 29.60
N LEU A 766 4.62 -16.41 29.48
CA LEU A 766 4.09 -16.83 28.19
C LEU A 766 3.11 -15.81 27.59
N LEU A 767 2.58 -14.90 28.41
CA LEU A 767 1.66 -13.84 27.96
C LEU A 767 2.37 -12.73 27.18
N ASP A 768 3.65 -12.52 27.45
CA ASP A 768 4.49 -11.53 26.77
C ASP A 768 5.93 -12.04 26.60
N PRO A 769 6.17 -13.01 25.70
CA PRO A 769 7.50 -13.59 25.52
C PRO A 769 8.53 -12.53 25.10
N VAL A 770 8.12 -11.51 24.32
CA VAL A 770 9.01 -10.44 23.84
C VAL A 770 9.39 -9.47 24.96
N GLY A 771 8.43 -8.97 25.74
CA GLY A 771 8.70 -8.11 26.90
C GLY A 771 9.49 -8.81 28.00
N ASN A 772 9.50 -10.14 28.02
CA ASN A 772 10.31 -10.97 28.91
C ASN A 772 11.66 -11.43 28.30
N GLY A 773 12.04 -10.85 27.16
CA GLY A 773 13.36 -11.06 26.56
C GLY A 773 13.55 -12.43 25.91
N ILE A 774 12.47 -13.11 25.51
CA ILE A 774 12.50 -14.38 24.78
C ILE A 774 12.27 -14.10 23.29
N VAL A 775 13.26 -14.41 22.45
CA VAL A 775 13.12 -14.39 20.99
C VAL A 775 13.05 -15.82 20.47
N LEU A 776 11.87 -16.20 19.95
CA LEU A 776 11.58 -17.54 19.45
C LEU A 776 11.78 -17.63 17.94
N ARG A 777 12.33 -18.76 17.45
CA ARG A 777 12.37 -19.09 16.02
C ARG A 777 11.98 -20.55 15.80
N GLY A 778 11.18 -20.80 14.77
CA GLY A 778 10.88 -22.16 14.30
C GLY A 778 12.15 -22.88 13.90
N LYS A 779 12.37 -24.11 14.39
CA LYS A 779 13.50 -24.95 13.99
C LYS A 779 13.12 -25.94 12.92
#